data_AF-A0A2D5GI42-F1
#
_entry.id   AF-A0A2D5GI42-F1
#
_cell.length_a   1.000
_cell.length_b   1.000
_cell.length_c   1.000
_cell.angle_alpha   90.00
_cell.angle_beta   90.00
_cell.angle_gamma   90.00
#
_symmetry.space_group_name_H-M   'P 1'
#
loop_
_entity.id
_entity.type
_entity.pdbx_description
1 polymer ?
#
loop_
_entity_poly.entity_id
_entity_poly.type
_entity_poly.pdbx_seq_one_letter_code
_entity_poly.pdbx_strand_id
1 'polypeptide(L)'
;MESGMSLSTLLYKLQPKLAQHVSALPAPWPSYNLFFSICDSSDRATVVNVSGESLEEAWEKGAQETQRIAKRQKLKVCWLKVDWTKEVIPYTWKSFKEEIARTKRNYYRFGIALDSELKYAFLEQEINANAMLYLGGKFTMAELNEKNFTKYAHNRFSSKIPLDFSDEQAVFRLNNQGMFCTLDDEPQLLYGVGRNAGRRIIHQLDEKTTEQIIRTSSDYLTRQVKKSGRFEYGVHPCFDRPINTYNTLRHASSTYAMLEGWEVTQDPALLKAIKRSLRYLTQELIKTALLDTGETAAFLTDLNDEIKLGGNAVCLLAFTKYTELMEDNEYLPLLEQLALGIRYMQNQETGRFIHVLNYPDLSVKEEFRTIYYAGEAAFGLMRLYGLTKDERWLAIVEKAFDHFIAEDYWQAHDHWLSYCVNELTLYRPEERYYRFGIKNFIDHLDFVTNRITTFPTLLELMMAAHKMIGRMQQQPELQHLVDEIDLNKFDHALQSRAQYLMNGYFWPEYAMYFKKPSKIVGSCYIRHHSFRVRIDDVEHYLSGYVAYLHYYLQNNVRKENLQAATATRSESTTVSAKLVASDTNTDAKPTLTQEQSKRSAEAISSPAQTAVDSAVIDNTLADNTPVDSTTVDSTTVAQQTTQTSASLSDQISYTEGPNWTTARLLQATKGQWLNKPDPRWRSTGLCIHAPTFKPGHMIVLRPEHDKRFIPLDKLAELSFFPQALITQEKLDIASLNPELPVLKVNNLDKAIIDIGRYARSQMKGKVIGVTGSSGKTTTVAMLNQVLKPYGSTAQTEHNANLPRGIAWNLASAPWDSDFVILEMAIGGMIQNAEMVRADIAVFTNVAPAHLQYHSNTEEIAYKKSQIFSYMKPGSHAIINRDMQEWDIVEQAAQQKALNIITFGQHTDSDIRLIDMDAESGEVTADLFGERVSFIITTPGIHMALNALTCLAVTHALQLEHTPARAMLSLFKAVSGRGDLQKTVINQCSVQVINDAYNANPASMKAALQAFRAQKSLGRKILVLGDMLELAHGSEGYHQALIGDIENSHADHVFLMGEEMTKIQPALKDKGIRCSAYTDLAELTLSIENQTQNNDLILFKSSNGVGLQRVIKKLIQSDC
;
A
#
# COMPACT_ATOMS: atom_id res chain seq x y z
N MET A 1 11.73 37.59 -40.52
CA MET A 1 10.63 37.12 -41.38
C MET A 1 10.32 35.65 -41.11
N GLU A 2 11.32 34.77 -41.03
CA GLU A 2 11.20 33.32 -40.73
C GLU A 2 10.21 32.95 -39.61
N SER A 3 10.25 33.62 -38.45
CA SER A 3 9.35 33.31 -37.32
C SER A 3 7.86 33.58 -37.57
N GLY A 4 7.54 34.44 -38.55
CA GLY A 4 6.15 34.62 -39.00
C GLY A 4 5.69 33.52 -39.96
N MET A 5 6.63 32.90 -40.69
CA MET A 5 6.33 31.79 -41.59
C MET A 5 6.04 30.51 -40.79
N SER A 6 6.84 30.20 -39.76
CA SER A 6 6.65 28.96 -38.96
C SER A 6 5.27 28.86 -38.30
N LEU A 7 4.81 29.90 -37.59
CA LEU A 7 3.49 29.91 -36.98
C LEU A 7 2.35 29.86 -38.03
N SER A 8 2.52 30.53 -39.17
CA SER A 8 1.51 30.50 -40.24
C SER A 8 1.36 29.10 -40.85
N THR A 9 2.46 28.37 -41.03
CA THR A 9 2.44 26.96 -41.43
C THR A 9 1.75 26.06 -40.39
N LEU A 10 2.04 26.26 -39.10
CA LEU A 10 1.40 25.49 -38.01
C LEU A 10 -0.12 25.70 -37.96
N LEU A 11 -0.57 26.95 -38.07
CA LEU A 11 -1.99 27.30 -38.12
C LEU A 11 -2.67 26.66 -39.35
N TYR A 12 -2.07 26.79 -40.53
CA TYR A 12 -2.59 26.23 -41.77
C TYR A 12 -2.71 24.69 -41.74
N LYS A 13 -1.73 23.98 -41.15
CA LYS A 13 -1.79 22.52 -40.97
C LYS A 13 -2.93 22.11 -40.03
N LEU A 14 -3.13 22.85 -38.93
CA LEU A 14 -4.02 22.45 -37.84
C LEU A 14 -5.50 22.77 -38.13
N GLN A 15 -5.82 23.93 -38.74
CA GLN A 15 -7.20 24.38 -38.99
C GLN A 15 -8.12 23.30 -39.63
N PRO A 16 -7.79 22.70 -40.79
CA PRO A 16 -8.71 21.78 -41.47
C PRO A 16 -8.88 20.44 -40.75
N LYS A 17 -7.92 20.05 -39.88
CA LYS A 17 -8.01 18.85 -39.04
C LYS A 17 -8.86 19.13 -37.80
N LEU A 18 -8.65 20.26 -37.14
CA LEU A 18 -9.41 20.65 -35.94
C LEU A 18 -10.90 20.84 -36.26
N ALA A 19 -11.24 21.43 -37.42
CA ALA A 19 -12.63 21.61 -37.85
C ALA A 19 -13.44 20.30 -37.97
N GLN A 20 -12.80 19.13 -38.04
CA GLN A 20 -13.45 17.82 -38.08
C GLN A 20 -13.88 17.30 -36.69
N HIS A 21 -13.45 17.96 -35.60
CA HIS A 21 -13.64 17.50 -34.23
C HIS A 21 -14.28 18.52 -33.27
N VAL A 22 -14.38 19.80 -33.66
CA VAL A 22 -15.04 20.82 -32.85
C VAL A 22 -16.53 20.86 -33.14
N SER A 23 -17.33 20.93 -32.08
CA SER A 23 -18.78 21.11 -32.11
C SER A 23 -19.14 22.35 -31.30
N ALA A 24 -20.24 23.02 -31.65
CA ALA A 24 -20.72 24.17 -30.88
C ALA A 24 -21.13 23.75 -29.46
N LEU A 25 -20.84 24.60 -28.47
CA LEU A 25 -21.39 24.50 -27.13
C LEU A 25 -22.88 24.89 -27.15
N PRO A 26 -23.73 24.29 -26.30
CA PRO A 26 -25.10 24.73 -26.13
C PRO A 26 -25.16 26.08 -25.39
N ALA A 27 -26.22 26.85 -25.64
CA ALA A 27 -26.54 28.02 -24.83
C ALA A 27 -26.66 27.64 -23.33
N PRO A 28 -26.26 28.51 -22.38
CA PRO A 28 -25.95 29.94 -22.56
C PRO A 28 -24.47 30.25 -22.87
N TRP A 29 -23.64 29.25 -23.13
CA TRP A 29 -22.20 29.46 -23.37
C TRP A 29 -21.94 30.02 -24.79
N PRO A 30 -20.82 30.73 -25.02
CA PRO A 30 -20.42 31.12 -26.37
C PRO A 30 -20.27 29.88 -27.26
N SER A 31 -20.79 29.95 -28.48
CA SER A 31 -20.91 28.79 -29.37
C SER A 31 -19.57 28.05 -29.58
N TYR A 32 -18.45 28.77 -29.67
CA TYR A 32 -17.11 28.20 -29.75
C TYR A 32 -16.16 28.90 -28.78
N ASN A 33 -15.34 28.12 -28.07
CA ASN A 33 -14.28 28.61 -27.19
C ASN A 33 -12.98 27.83 -27.43
N LEU A 34 -11.92 28.53 -27.83
CA LEU A 34 -10.63 27.97 -28.26
C LEU A 34 -9.46 28.53 -27.44
N PHE A 35 -8.45 27.68 -27.21
CA PHE A 35 -7.20 28.03 -26.53
C PHE A 35 -6.00 27.76 -27.45
N PHE A 36 -5.36 28.81 -27.97
CA PHE A 36 -4.15 28.69 -28.77
C PHE A 36 -2.92 28.86 -27.87
N SER A 37 -2.18 27.77 -27.68
CA SER A 37 -0.93 27.74 -26.92
C SER A 37 0.26 27.69 -27.88
N ILE A 38 1.09 28.75 -27.89
CA ILE A 38 2.29 28.85 -28.73
C ILE A 38 3.57 28.82 -27.90
N CYS A 39 4.59 28.08 -28.35
CA CYS A 39 5.86 27.93 -27.65
C CYS A 39 7.06 27.83 -28.63
N ASP A 40 8.21 28.36 -28.20
CA ASP A 40 9.51 28.28 -28.89
C ASP A 40 10.48 27.28 -28.22
N SER A 41 9.93 26.39 -27.38
CA SER A 41 10.60 25.46 -26.46
C SER A 41 11.45 26.08 -25.34
N SER A 42 11.79 27.37 -25.39
CA SER A 42 12.77 28.00 -24.49
C SER A 42 12.13 28.54 -23.20
N ASP A 43 10.94 29.11 -23.29
CA ASP A 43 10.13 29.53 -22.15
C ASP A 43 8.71 28.95 -22.23
N ARG A 44 7.99 29.02 -21.11
CA ARG A 44 6.58 28.63 -20.99
C ARG A 44 5.74 29.20 -22.15
N ALA A 45 4.89 28.36 -22.71
CA ALA A 45 3.93 28.71 -23.75
C ALA A 45 3.08 29.94 -23.38
N THR A 46 2.81 30.79 -24.36
CA THR A 46 1.77 31.82 -24.24
C THR A 46 0.45 31.24 -24.71
N VAL A 47 -0.60 31.37 -23.88
CA VAL A 47 -1.93 30.80 -24.12
C VAL A 47 -2.94 31.92 -24.35
N VAL A 48 -3.46 32.00 -25.58
CA VAL A 48 -4.53 32.91 -25.99
C VAL A 48 -5.86 32.16 -25.90
N ASN A 49 -6.83 32.71 -25.17
CA ASN A 49 -8.20 32.23 -25.12
C ASN A 49 -9.08 33.18 -25.96
N VAL A 50 -9.99 32.61 -26.75
CA VAL A 50 -10.94 33.35 -27.60
C VAL A 50 -12.29 32.63 -27.68
N SER A 51 -13.36 33.41 -27.79
CA SER A 51 -14.72 32.92 -28.03
C SER A 51 -15.32 33.55 -29.30
N GLY A 52 -16.24 32.85 -29.95
CA GLY A 52 -16.97 33.32 -31.14
C GLY A 52 -18.25 32.54 -31.40
N GLU A 53 -19.15 33.10 -32.22
CA GLU A 53 -20.42 32.46 -32.57
C GLU A 53 -20.28 31.45 -33.71
N SER A 54 -19.20 31.56 -34.48
CA SER A 54 -18.79 30.54 -35.45
C SER A 54 -17.36 30.06 -35.16
N LEU A 55 -17.06 28.82 -35.59
CA LEU A 55 -15.71 28.27 -35.48
C LEU A 55 -14.69 29.11 -36.25
N GLU A 56 -15.08 29.63 -37.41
CA GLU A 56 -14.22 30.44 -38.28
C GLU A 56 -13.90 31.80 -37.64
N GLU A 57 -14.89 32.49 -37.07
CA GLU A 57 -14.69 33.71 -36.29
C GLU A 57 -13.78 33.48 -35.06
N ALA A 58 -14.03 32.42 -34.29
CA ALA A 58 -13.20 32.06 -33.14
C ALA A 58 -11.75 31.73 -33.56
N TRP A 59 -11.59 31.03 -34.69
CA TRP A 59 -10.30 30.70 -35.25
C TRP A 59 -9.54 31.94 -35.74
N GLU A 60 -10.17 32.81 -36.51
CA GLU A 60 -9.57 34.06 -37.00
C GLU A 60 -9.08 34.95 -35.84
N LYS A 61 -9.92 35.16 -34.82
CA LYS A 61 -9.53 35.93 -33.62
C LYS A 61 -8.28 35.34 -32.96
N GLY A 62 -8.24 34.03 -32.75
CA GLY A 62 -7.13 33.33 -32.11
C GLY A 62 -5.84 33.32 -32.94
N ALA A 63 -5.96 33.10 -34.25
CA ALA A 63 -4.85 33.13 -35.21
C ALA A 63 -4.23 34.54 -35.30
N GLN A 64 -5.05 35.58 -35.44
CA GLN A 64 -4.59 36.97 -35.50
C GLN A 64 -3.90 37.41 -34.21
N GLU A 65 -4.48 37.11 -33.04
CA GLU A 65 -3.88 37.51 -31.76
C GLU A 65 -2.58 36.73 -31.46
N THR A 66 -2.53 35.42 -31.74
CA THR A 66 -1.29 34.65 -31.57
C THR A 66 -0.18 35.13 -32.51
N GLN A 67 -0.47 35.44 -33.78
CA GLN A 67 0.49 36.05 -34.70
C GLN A 67 0.98 37.42 -34.18
N ARG A 68 0.07 38.26 -33.67
CA ARG A 68 0.42 39.56 -33.08
C ARG A 68 1.35 39.40 -31.87
N ILE A 69 1.06 38.46 -30.98
CA ILE A 69 1.90 38.17 -29.80
C ILE A 69 3.26 37.61 -30.22
N ALA A 70 3.31 36.61 -31.11
CA ALA A 70 4.57 36.03 -31.59
C ALA A 70 5.47 37.09 -32.23
N LYS A 71 4.90 38.00 -33.04
CA LYS A 71 5.63 39.14 -33.63
C LYS A 71 6.12 40.12 -32.55
N ARG A 72 5.28 40.47 -31.57
CA ARG A 72 5.61 41.39 -30.46
C ARG A 72 6.74 40.85 -29.56
N GLN A 73 6.66 39.57 -29.21
CA GLN A 73 7.63 38.89 -28.34
C GLN A 73 8.82 38.30 -29.11
N LYS A 74 8.81 38.37 -30.45
CA LYS A 74 9.83 37.79 -31.36
C LYS A 74 10.01 36.26 -31.20
N LEU A 75 8.95 35.56 -30.81
CA LEU A 75 8.97 34.11 -30.61
C LEU A 75 9.28 33.37 -31.92
N LYS A 76 10.19 32.39 -31.87
CA LYS A 76 10.38 31.41 -32.94
C LYS A 76 9.50 30.19 -32.67
N VAL A 77 8.20 30.32 -32.91
CA VAL A 77 7.22 29.27 -32.57
C VAL A 77 7.55 27.98 -33.34
N CYS A 78 7.77 26.90 -32.59
CA CYS A 78 8.01 25.55 -33.10
C CYS A 78 6.89 24.58 -32.69
N TRP A 79 6.14 24.90 -31.62
CA TRP A 79 5.05 24.11 -31.09
C TRP A 79 3.76 24.93 -31.03
N LEU A 80 2.69 24.39 -31.61
CA LEU A 80 1.33 24.90 -31.50
C LEU A 80 0.43 23.82 -30.91
N LYS A 81 -0.34 24.18 -29.88
CA LYS A 81 -1.45 23.37 -29.36
C LYS A 81 -2.71 24.21 -29.41
N VAL A 82 -3.80 23.66 -29.96
CA VAL A 82 -5.12 24.29 -29.91
C VAL A 82 -6.08 23.36 -29.18
N ASP A 83 -6.60 23.82 -28.04
CA ASP A 83 -7.66 23.15 -27.30
C ASP A 83 -9.00 23.84 -27.55
N TRP A 84 -10.10 23.11 -27.39
CA TRP A 84 -11.46 23.61 -27.41
C TRP A 84 -12.26 23.04 -26.26
N THR A 85 -13.18 23.84 -25.74
CA THR A 85 -14.12 23.43 -24.71
C THR A 85 -15.22 22.57 -25.34
N LYS A 86 -15.48 21.37 -24.80
CA LYS A 86 -16.55 20.47 -25.26
C LYS A 86 -17.78 20.49 -24.37
N GLU A 87 -17.60 20.84 -23.10
CA GLU A 87 -18.65 20.89 -22.09
C GLU A 87 -18.20 21.83 -20.96
N VAL A 88 -19.15 22.63 -20.48
CA VAL A 88 -18.98 23.58 -19.38
C VAL A 88 -19.95 23.14 -18.28
N ILE A 89 -19.44 22.94 -17.07
CA ILE A 89 -20.24 22.53 -15.92
C ILE A 89 -20.14 23.64 -14.86
N PRO A 90 -21.26 24.27 -14.47
CA PRO A 90 -21.26 25.35 -13.49
C PRO A 90 -21.13 24.82 -12.06
N TYR A 91 -20.35 25.53 -11.25
CA TYR A 91 -20.18 25.32 -9.82
C TYR A 91 -20.22 26.67 -9.09
N THR A 92 -20.36 26.61 -7.77
CA THR A 92 -19.90 27.66 -6.85
C THR A 92 -18.49 27.31 -6.38
N TRP A 93 -17.68 28.28 -5.94
CA TRP A 93 -16.36 27.95 -5.39
C TRP A 93 -16.41 26.97 -4.23
N LYS A 94 -17.47 26.98 -3.43
CA LYS A 94 -17.72 25.97 -2.38
C LYS A 94 -17.78 24.55 -2.94
N SER A 95 -18.72 24.29 -3.84
CA SER A 95 -18.91 22.97 -4.45
C SER A 95 -17.71 22.55 -5.31
N PHE A 96 -16.99 23.51 -5.90
CA PHE A 96 -15.73 23.27 -6.60
C PHE A 96 -14.58 22.89 -5.66
N LYS A 97 -14.44 23.57 -4.50
CA LYS A 97 -13.48 23.22 -3.44
C LYS A 97 -13.74 21.79 -2.94
N GLU A 98 -15.00 21.42 -2.77
CA GLU A 98 -15.43 20.06 -2.40
C GLU A 98 -15.07 19.00 -3.46
N GLU A 99 -15.13 19.32 -4.77
CA GLU A 99 -14.69 18.41 -5.85
C GLU A 99 -13.17 18.22 -5.86
N ILE A 100 -12.39 19.31 -5.84
CA ILE A 100 -10.92 19.21 -5.89
C ILE A 100 -10.36 18.51 -4.64
N ALA A 101 -11.02 18.66 -3.49
CA ALA A 101 -10.65 17.98 -2.24
C ALA A 101 -10.80 16.45 -2.31
N ARG A 102 -11.61 15.90 -3.23
CA ARG A 102 -11.72 14.45 -3.51
C ARG A 102 -10.74 13.98 -4.59
N THR A 103 -9.94 14.90 -5.13
CA THR A 103 -8.98 14.60 -6.20
C THR A 103 -7.56 14.60 -5.65
N LYS A 104 -6.82 13.50 -5.84
CA LYS A 104 -5.40 13.42 -5.46
C LYS A 104 -4.59 14.62 -6.04
N ARG A 105 -3.67 15.18 -5.25
CA ARG A 105 -2.88 16.35 -5.65
C ARG A 105 -2.24 16.20 -7.03
N ASN A 106 -2.39 17.22 -7.88
CA ASN A 106 -1.93 17.24 -9.28
C ASN A 106 -2.59 16.21 -10.24
N TYR A 107 -3.67 15.55 -9.82
CA TYR A 107 -4.52 14.68 -10.67
C TYR A 107 -5.85 15.33 -11.08
N TYR A 108 -6.08 16.62 -10.79
CA TYR A 108 -7.20 17.33 -11.38
C TYR A 108 -6.98 17.46 -12.90
N ARG A 109 -7.90 16.88 -13.71
CA ARG A 109 -7.77 16.68 -15.17
C ARG A 109 -8.71 17.57 -16.00
N PHE A 110 -9.07 18.73 -15.47
CA PHE A 110 -10.05 19.64 -16.08
C PHE A 110 -9.52 21.08 -16.14
N GLY A 111 -10.08 21.87 -17.07
CA GLY A 111 -9.89 23.32 -17.08
C GLY A 111 -10.85 24.03 -16.13
N ILE A 112 -10.65 25.33 -15.95
CA ILE A 112 -11.45 26.21 -15.07
C ILE A 112 -11.71 27.52 -15.79
N ALA A 113 -12.95 28.02 -15.80
CA ALA A 113 -13.27 29.42 -16.13
C ALA A 113 -13.84 30.16 -14.92
N LEU A 114 -13.62 31.47 -14.86
CA LEU A 114 -14.08 32.36 -13.78
C LEU A 114 -15.33 33.18 -14.15
N ASP A 115 -15.81 33.03 -15.38
CA ASP A 115 -16.94 33.77 -15.95
C ASP A 115 -17.67 32.93 -17.02
N SER A 116 -18.94 33.25 -17.27
CA SER A 116 -19.79 32.54 -18.22
C SER A 116 -19.50 32.87 -19.70
N GLU A 117 -18.77 33.95 -19.99
CA GLU A 117 -18.28 34.26 -21.36
C GLU A 117 -17.02 33.43 -21.72
N LEU A 118 -16.52 32.62 -20.78
CA LEU A 118 -15.32 31.80 -20.86
C LEU A 118 -14.04 32.61 -21.17
N LYS A 119 -14.02 33.89 -20.78
CA LYS A 119 -12.98 34.88 -21.09
C LYS A 119 -11.75 34.75 -20.20
N TYR A 120 -11.95 34.34 -18.95
CA TYR A 120 -10.92 34.11 -17.94
C TYR A 120 -10.80 32.62 -17.65
N ALA A 121 -10.42 31.87 -18.68
CA ALA A 121 -10.38 30.40 -18.67
C ALA A 121 -8.96 29.82 -18.76
N PHE A 122 -8.71 28.73 -18.01
CA PHE A 122 -7.44 28.05 -17.81
C PHE A 122 -7.51 26.57 -18.20
N LEU A 123 -6.47 26.06 -18.85
CA LEU A 123 -6.30 24.65 -19.17
C LEU A 123 -5.72 23.86 -17.97
N GLU A 124 -5.96 22.55 -17.94
CA GLU A 124 -5.38 21.62 -16.95
C GLU A 124 -3.85 21.80 -16.82
N GLN A 125 -3.18 21.92 -17.97
CA GLN A 125 -1.73 22.01 -18.04
C GLN A 125 -1.21 23.31 -17.39
N GLU A 126 -1.96 24.41 -17.50
CA GLU A 126 -1.60 25.68 -16.88
C GLU A 126 -1.80 25.64 -15.36
N ILE A 127 -2.93 25.07 -14.92
CA ILE A 127 -3.28 24.87 -13.51
C ILE A 127 -2.17 24.07 -12.81
N ASN A 128 -1.78 22.94 -13.41
CA ASN A 128 -0.74 22.06 -12.89
C ASN A 128 0.67 22.70 -12.98
N ALA A 129 1.05 23.25 -14.13
CA ALA A 129 2.40 23.81 -14.33
C ALA A 129 2.66 25.12 -13.57
N ASN A 130 1.62 25.74 -12.99
CA ASN A 130 1.73 26.88 -12.07
C ASN A 130 1.42 26.52 -10.61
N ALA A 131 1.13 25.25 -10.30
CA ALA A 131 0.73 24.80 -8.96
C ALA A 131 -0.43 25.61 -8.37
N MET A 132 -1.48 25.84 -9.18
CA MET A 132 -2.67 26.63 -8.81
C MET A 132 -3.64 25.86 -7.89
N LEU A 133 -3.60 24.53 -7.93
CA LEU A 133 -4.35 23.62 -7.02
C LEU A 133 -3.41 22.75 -6.17
N TYR A 134 -2.33 23.34 -5.65
CA TYR A 134 -1.32 22.64 -4.85
C TYR A 134 -0.71 23.53 -3.76
N LEU A 135 -0.93 23.18 -2.49
CA LEU A 135 -0.38 23.90 -1.33
C LEU A 135 0.97 23.35 -0.82
N GLY A 136 1.33 22.11 -1.14
CA GLY A 136 2.62 21.52 -0.71
C GLY A 136 2.59 20.01 -0.57
N GLY A 137 3.77 19.40 -0.36
CA GLY A 137 3.91 17.93 -0.30
C GLY A 137 3.28 17.29 0.94
N LYS A 138 2.87 18.11 1.92
CA LYS A 138 2.13 17.70 3.13
C LYS A 138 0.65 17.41 2.87
N PHE A 139 0.07 17.99 1.81
CA PHE A 139 -1.33 17.78 1.41
C PHE A 139 -1.41 16.60 0.46
N THR A 140 -2.36 15.69 0.65
CA THR A 140 -2.56 14.49 -0.19
C THR A 140 -3.47 14.77 -1.39
N MET A 141 -4.51 15.57 -1.17
CA MET A 141 -5.50 15.99 -2.18
C MET A 141 -5.14 17.35 -2.81
N ALA A 142 -5.86 17.72 -3.87
CA ALA A 142 -5.73 18.99 -4.56
C ALA A 142 -6.49 20.08 -3.81
N GLU A 143 -5.89 21.25 -3.67
CA GLU A 143 -6.44 22.33 -2.85
C GLU A 143 -6.04 23.68 -3.46
N LEU A 144 -6.97 24.66 -3.43
CA LEU A 144 -6.79 25.95 -4.08
C LEU A 144 -5.60 26.72 -3.50
N ASN A 145 -4.60 27.00 -4.33
CA ASN A 145 -3.49 27.88 -3.99
C ASN A 145 -3.77 29.27 -4.56
N GLU A 146 -4.61 30.05 -3.87
CA GLU A 146 -5.04 31.39 -4.29
C GLU A 146 -3.86 32.31 -4.68
N LYS A 147 -2.73 32.21 -3.95
CA LYS A 147 -1.51 32.98 -4.24
C LYS A 147 -0.91 32.63 -5.60
N ASN A 148 -0.78 31.34 -5.93
CA ASN A 148 -0.28 30.91 -7.23
C ASN A 148 -1.30 31.16 -8.34
N PHE A 149 -2.59 30.91 -8.06
CA PHE A 149 -3.71 31.17 -8.97
C PHE A 149 -3.73 32.64 -9.38
N THR A 150 -3.83 33.55 -8.40
CA THR A 150 -3.80 35.01 -8.59
C THR A 150 -2.58 35.46 -9.36
N LYS A 151 -1.38 34.99 -8.97
CA LYS A 151 -0.14 35.33 -9.64
C LYS A 151 -0.15 34.92 -11.11
N TYR A 152 -0.61 33.71 -11.45
CA TYR A 152 -0.65 33.28 -12.85
C TYR A 152 -1.74 34.00 -13.64
N ALA A 153 -2.93 34.13 -13.07
CA ALA A 153 -4.08 34.81 -13.68
C ALA A 153 -3.75 36.27 -14.04
N HIS A 154 -3.12 37.05 -13.13
CA HIS A 154 -2.65 38.40 -13.41
C HIS A 154 -1.55 38.46 -14.48
N ASN A 155 -0.68 37.45 -14.57
CA ASN A 155 0.34 37.39 -15.62
C ASN A 155 -0.25 37.06 -17.00
N ARG A 156 -1.32 36.26 -17.05
CA ARG A 156 -1.96 35.85 -18.30
C ARG A 156 -2.94 36.88 -18.85
N PHE A 157 -3.79 37.45 -17.98
CA PHE A 157 -4.89 38.34 -18.37
C PHE A 157 -4.65 39.82 -18.03
N SER A 158 -3.45 40.17 -17.56
CA SER A 158 -3.08 41.48 -16.98
C SER A 158 -3.61 41.72 -15.56
N SER A 159 -2.98 42.64 -14.84
CA SER A 159 -3.21 42.93 -13.41
C SER A 159 -4.50 43.69 -13.08
N LYS A 160 -5.58 43.47 -13.85
CA LYS A 160 -6.87 44.17 -13.70
C LYS A 160 -8.08 43.23 -13.63
N ILE A 161 -7.88 41.92 -13.59
CA ILE A 161 -8.98 40.98 -13.40
C ILE A 161 -9.44 41.01 -11.93
N PRO A 162 -10.75 41.16 -11.64
CA PRO A 162 -11.27 40.90 -10.31
C PRO A 162 -11.21 39.39 -10.06
N LEU A 163 -10.52 38.98 -9.01
CA LEU A 163 -10.50 37.60 -8.55
C LEU A 163 -11.25 37.53 -7.22
N ASP A 164 -12.31 36.75 -7.22
CA ASP A 164 -13.04 36.39 -6.02
C ASP A 164 -13.11 34.86 -5.93
N PHE A 165 -12.70 34.35 -4.77
CA PHE A 165 -12.70 32.93 -4.40
C PHE A 165 -13.72 32.67 -3.27
N SER A 166 -14.62 33.62 -2.99
CA SER A 166 -15.72 33.49 -2.03
C SER A 166 -16.64 32.33 -2.42
N ASP A 167 -17.17 31.65 -1.42
CA ASP A 167 -17.80 30.33 -1.57
C ASP A 167 -19.02 30.30 -2.50
N GLU A 168 -19.76 31.41 -2.60
CA GLU A 168 -20.94 31.58 -3.46
C GLU A 168 -20.61 32.08 -4.87
N GLN A 169 -19.39 32.59 -5.12
CA GLN A 169 -18.99 33.09 -6.43
C GLN A 169 -18.90 31.93 -7.43
N ALA A 170 -19.42 32.17 -8.64
CA ALA A 170 -19.48 31.16 -9.71
C ALA A 170 -18.09 30.81 -10.26
N VAL A 171 -17.88 29.54 -10.56
CA VAL A 171 -16.70 28.99 -11.22
C VAL A 171 -17.13 27.82 -12.12
N PHE A 172 -16.48 27.62 -13.26
CA PHE A 172 -16.96 26.66 -14.27
C PHE A 172 -15.88 25.63 -14.58
N ARG A 173 -16.19 24.35 -14.45
CA ARG A 173 -15.31 23.25 -14.87
C ARG A 173 -15.40 23.08 -16.38
N LEU A 174 -14.24 22.99 -17.04
CA LEU A 174 -14.14 22.84 -18.49
C LEU A 174 -13.63 21.45 -18.86
N ASN A 175 -14.44 20.69 -19.61
CA ASN A 175 -14.00 19.47 -20.26
C ASN A 175 -13.46 19.85 -21.64
N ASN A 176 -12.14 19.87 -21.78
CA ASN A 176 -11.47 20.28 -23.01
C ASN A 176 -11.03 19.07 -23.83
N GLN A 177 -10.86 19.27 -25.14
CA GLN A 177 -10.07 18.39 -26.01
C GLN A 177 -9.13 19.26 -26.83
N GLY A 178 -8.04 18.71 -27.36
CA GLY A 178 -7.07 19.51 -28.10
C GLY A 178 -6.35 18.76 -29.20
N MET A 179 -5.58 19.51 -29.95
CA MET A 179 -4.73 19.04 -31.05
C MET A 179 -3.37 19.72 -30.98
N PHE A 180 -2.30 18.96 -31.19
CA PHE A 180 -0.92 19.44 -31.15
C PHE A 180 -0.24 19.31 -32.52
N CYS A 181 0.58 20.29 -32.91
CA CYS A 181 1.32 20.27 -34.17
C CYS A 181 2.74 20.82 -33.98
N THR A 182 3.69 20.17 -34.65
CA THR A 182 5.05 20.67 -34.89
C THR A 182 5.19 21.04 -36.37
N LEU A 183 6.34 21.60 -36.77
CA LEU A 183 6.61 21.90 -38.17
C LEU A 183 6.70 20.60 -39.00
N ASP A 184 7.34 19.58 -38.44
CA ASP A 184 7.72 18.35 -39.14
C ASP A 184 6.66 17.23 -39.03
N ASP A 185 5.85 17.21 -37.97
CA ASP A 185 4.84 16.17 -37.71
C ASP A 185 3.44 16.58 -38.18
N GLU A 186 2.60 15.62 -38.58
CA GLU A 186 1.16 15.84 -38.79
C GLU A 186 0.42 16.19 -37.48
N PRO A 187 -0.67 17.00 -37.52
CA PRO A 187 -1.44 17.35 -36.33
C PRO A 187 -1.96 16.12 -35.55
N GLN A 188 -1.62 16.04 -34.27
CA GLN A 188 -1.93 14.94 -33.36
C GLN A 188 -3.16 15.29 -32.51
N LEU A 189 -4.22 14.49 -32.61
CA LEU A 189 -5.38 14.59 -31.73
C LEU A 189 -5.01 14.12 -30.32
N LEU A 190 -5.47 14.87 -29.31
CA LEU A 190 -5.24 14.58 -27.90
C LEU A 190 -6.52 13.99 -27.26
N TYR A 191 -6.35 13.17 -26.22
CA TYR A 191 -7.46 12.74 -25.36
C TYR A 191 -8.10 13.97 -24.69
N GLY A 192 -9.44 14.00 -24.65
CA GLY A 192 -10.17 15.06 -23.96
C GLY A 192 -10.16 14.89 -22.44
N VAL A 193 -11.06 14.06 -21.93
CA VAL A 193 -11.25 13.80 -20.50
C VAL A 193 -10.63 12.47 -20.03
N GLY A 194 -10.64 12.25 -18.71
CA GLY A 194 -10.20 11.01 -18.08
C GLY A 194 -8.69 10.92 -17.86
N ARG A 195 -8.19 9.72 -17.53
CA ARG A 195 -6.81 9.56 -17.02
C ARG A 195 -5.72 9.96 -18.03
N ASN A 196 -6.04 9.99 -19.33
CA ASN A 196 -5.13 10.36 -20.43
C ASN A 196 -5.26 11.83 -20.91
N ALA A 197 -6.12 12.66 -20.31
CA ALA A 197 -6.45 14.02 -20.75
C ALA A 197 -5.23 14.86 -21.21
N GLY A 198 -5.30 15.45 -22.39
CA GLY A 198 -4.25 16.29 -22.96
C GLY A 198 -2.97 15.58 -23.43
N ARG A 199 -2.92 14.24 -23.42
CA ARG A 199 -1.88 13.43 -24.09
C ARG A 199 -2.33 13.08 -25.51
N ARG A 200 -1.39 12.96 -26.46
CA ARG A 200 -1.66 12.38 -27.80
C ARG A 200 -2.31 11.00 -27.73
N ILE A 201 -3.21 10.71 -28.66
CA ILE A 201 -3.90 9.42 -28.75
C ILE A 201 -2.96 8.38 -29.36
N ILE A 202 -2.58 7.40 -28.54
CA ILE A 202 -1.81 6.21 -28.94
C ILE A 202 -2.66 5.02 -28.49
N HIS A 203 -3.26 4.31 -29.44
CA HIS A 203 -4.14 3.16 -29.16
C HIS A 203 -3.35 1.92 -28.77
N GLN A 204 -2.25 1.66 -29.48
CA GLN A 204 -1.30 0.58 -29.22
C GLN A 204 0.11 1.19 -29.19
N LEU A 205 0.90 0.83 -28.18
CA LEU A 205 2.29 1.26 -28.07
C LEU A 205 3.14 0.35 -28.96
N ASP A 206 3.61 0.89 -30.09
CA ASP A 206 4.39 0.20 -31.11
C ASP A 206 5.91 0.38 -30.93
N GLU A 207 6.70 -0.32 -31.76
CA GLU A 207 8.17 -0.29 -31.74
C GLU A 207 8.68 1.14 -31.95
N LYS A 208 8.21 1.82 -33.01
CA LYS A 208 8.62 3.18 -33.37
C LYS A 208 8.39 4.21 -32.24
N THR A 209 7.23 4.17 -31.59
CA THR A 209 6.90 5.07 -30.48
C THR A 209 7.72 4.74 -29.24
N THR A 210 7.95 3.44 -28.97
CA THR A 210 8.78 3.00 -27.84
C THR A 210 10.24 3.41 -28.02
N GLU A 211 10.82 3.19 -29.20
CA GLU A 211 12.16 3.66 -29.57
C GLU A 211 12.29 5.19 -29.43
N GLN A 212 11.27 5.95 -29.82
CA GLN A 212 11.28 7.41 -29.67
C GLN A 212 11.33 7.84 -28.20
N ILE A 213 10.56 7.17 -27.32
CA ILE A 213 10.59 7.42 -25.87
C ILE A 213 11.95 7.05 -25.27
N ILE A 214 12.52 5.91 -25.66
CA ILE A 214 13.86 5.46 -25.23
C ILE A 214 14.93 6.48 -25.64
N ARG A 215 14.94 6.89 -26.92
CA ARG A 215 15.92 7.84 -27.48
C ARG A 215 15.87 9.19 -26.75
N THR A 216 14.70 9.79 -26.64
CA THR A 216 14.53 11.10 -26.00
C THR A 216 14.78 11.09 -24.49
N SER A 217 14.49 9.97 -23.80
CA SER A 217 14.85 9.78 -22.38
C SER A 217 16.36 9.65 -22.18
N SER A 218 17.02 8.93 -23.09
CA SER A 218 18.49 8.84 -23.13
C SER A 218 19.15 10.19 -23.46
N ASP A 219 18.58 10.96 -24.40
CA ASP A 219 19.01 12.33 -24.72
C ASP A 219 18.82 13.28 -23.52
N TYR A 220 17.79 13.08 -22.70
CA TYR A 220 17.62 13.83 -21.45
C TYR A 220 18.72 13.52 -20.44
N LEU A 221 18.98 12.24 -20.15
CA LEU A 221 20.03 11.83 -19.21
C LEU A 221 21.42 12.25 -19.70
N THR A 222 21.70 12.13 -21.01
CA THR A 222 22.94 12.60 -21.65
C THR A 222 23.21 14.08 -21.38
N ARG A 223 22.17 14.93 -21.42
CA ARG A 223 22.25 16.37 -21.10
C ARG A 223 22.47 16.64 -19.61
N GLN A 224 22.08 15.73 -18.71
CA GLN A 224 22.29 15.89 -17.28
C GLN A 224 23.76 15.60 -16.88
N VAL A 225 24.50 14.78 -17.64
CA VAL A 225 25.90 14.43 -17.31
C VAL A 225 26.86 15.59 -17.62
N LYS A 226 27.34 16.27 -16.57
CA LYS A 226 28.29 17.39 -16.68
C LYS A 226 29.63 16.98 -17.30
N LYS A 227 30.48 17.98 -17.58
CA LYS A 227 31.87 17.75 -18.01
C LYS A 227 32.70 16.93 -17.02
N SER A 228 32.39 17.01 -15.71
CA SER A 228 33.03 16.20 -14.67
C SER A 228 32.48 14.78 -14.55
N GLY A 229 31.46 14.39 -15.32
CA GLY A 229 30.75 13.11 -15.18
C GLY A 229 29.64 13.12 -14.13
N ARG A 230 29.66 14.03 -13.15
CA ARG A 230 28.55 14.19 -12.19
C ARG A 230 27.26 14.66 -12.89
N PHE A 231 26.13 14.02 -12.59
CA PHE A 231 24.80 14.46 -13.04
C PHE A 231 24.35 15.81 -12.46
N GLU A 232 23.56 16.56 -13.21
CA GLU A 232 22.50 17.42 -12.69
C GLU A 232 21.36 16.53 -12.19
N TYR A 233 21.15 16.51 -10.86
CA TYR A 233 20.35 15.48 -10.22
C TYR A 233 18.85 15.56 -10.55
N GLY A 234 18.34 16.78 -10.75
CA GLY A 234 16.95 17.00 -11.11
C GLY A 234 16.49 18.46 -10.96
N VAL A 235 15.22 18.68 -11.30
CA VAL A 235 14.56 20.00 -11.34
C VAL A 235 13.10 19.89 -10.92
N HIS A 236 12.58 20.96 -10.31
CA HIS A 236 11.14 21.20 -10.10
C HIS A 236 10.59 22.06 -11.25
N PRO A 237 9.92 21.49 -12.27
CA PRO A 237 9.70 22.19 -13.53
C PRO A 237 8.70 23.34 -13.48
N CYS A 238 7.78 23.37 -12.52
CA CYS A 238 6.77 24.43 -12.39
C CYS A 238 7.41 25.83 -12.24
N PHE A 239 8.61 25.87 -11.64
CA PHE A 239 9.33 27.10 -11.32
C PHE A 239 10.81 27.09 -11.71
N ASP A 240 11.27 26.09 -12.47
CA ASP A 240 12.68 25.89 -12.87
C ASP A 240 13.68 25.97 -11.70
N ARG A 241 13.38 25.27 -10.59
CA ARG A 241 14.26 25.22 -9.42
C ARG A 241 15.08 23.93 -9.42
N PRO A 242 16.41 23.97 -9.29
CA PRO A 242 17.23 22.76 -9.20
C PRO A 242 16.93 21.97 -7.92
N ILE A 243 17.17 20.67 -7.95
CA ILE A 243 17.19 19.81 -6.77
C ILE A 243 18.64 19.77 -6.27
N ASN A 244 18.86 20.28 -5.05
CA ASN A 244 20.20 20.49 -4.48
C ASN A 244 20.74 19.29 -3.69
N THR A 245 19.94 18.23 -3.50
CA THR A 245 20.41 16.96 -2.95
C THR A 245 21.12 16.13 -4.02
N TYR A 246 21.98 15.22 -3.59
CA TYR A 246 22.61 14.23 -4.46
C TYR A 246 22.54 12.87 -3.79
N ASN A 247 22.37 11.82 -4.59
CA ASN A 247 22.35 10.44 -4.11
C ASN A 247 23.28 9.63 -5.02
N THR A 248 24.33 9.03 -4.45
CA THR A 248 25.38 8.35 -5.20
C THR A 248 24.90 7.03 -5.82
N LEU A 249 24.03 6.28 -5.15
CA LEU A 249 23.35 5.10 -5.73
C LEU A 249 22.64 5.47 -7.03
N ARG A 250 21.90 6.60 -7.02
CA ARG A 250 21.19 7.10 -8.20
C ARG A 250 22.09 7.65 -9.32
N HIS A 251 23.37 7.91 -9.05
CA HIS A 251 24.33 8.13 -10.13
C HIS A 251 24.57 6.82 -10.91
N ALA A 252 24.84 5.73 -10.19
CA ALA A 252 25.20 4.45 -10.78
C ALA A 252 24.02 3.76 -11.47
N SER A 253 22.83 3.73 -10.86
CA SER A 253 21.62 3.18 -11.51
C SER A 253 21.23 3.94 -12.77
N SER A 254 21.37 5.28 -12.78
CA SER A 254 21.10 6.08 -13.99
C SER A 254 22.15 5.84 -15.08
N THR A 255 23.40 5.55 -14.69
CA THR A 255 24.45 5.14 -15.64
C THR A 255 24.16 3.76 -16.25
N TYR A 256 23.62 2.83 -15.46
CA TYR A 256 23.14 1.53 -15.94
C TYR A 256 21.99 1.67 -16.94
N ALA A 257 20.93 2.45 -16.61
CA ALA A 257 19.83 2.70 -17.54
C ALA A 257 20.29 3.43 -18.82
N MET A 258 21.30 4.30 -18.75
CA MET A 258 21.91 4.90 -19.94
C MET A 258 22.62 3.87 -20.83
N LEU A 259 23.21 2.81 -20.27
CA LEU A 259 23.80 1.72 -21.05
C LEU A 259 22.73 0.89 -21.77
N GLU A 260 21.59 0.61 -21.12
CA GLU A 260 20.42 0.00 -21.75
C GLU A 260 19.84 0.89 -22.87
N GLY A 261 19.76 2.20 -22.62
CA GLY A 261 19.39 3.18 -23.65
C GLY A 261 20.40 3.22 -24.82
N TRP A 262 21.69 3.00 -24.57
CA TRP A 262 22.71 2.96 -25.62
C TRP A 262 22.65 1.68 -26.45
N GLU A 263 22.37 0.53 -25.82
CA GLU A 263 22.14 -0.75 -26.51
C GLU A 263 21.12 -0.60 -27.65
N VAL A 264 20.01 0.10 -27.39
CA VAL A 264 18.97 0.42 -28.39
C VAL A 264 19.38 1.55 -29.35
N THR A 265 19.87 2.67 -28.84
CA THR A 265 19.99 3.92 -29.63
C THR A 265 21.28 4.04 -30.43
N GLN A 266 22.34 3.36 -29.97
CA GLN A 266 23.72 3.42 -30.47
C GLN A 266 24.30 4.85 -30.58
N ASP A 267 23.77 5.81 -29.82
CA ASP A 267 24.19 7.22 -29.93
C ASP A 267 25.62 7.46 -29.38
N PRO A 268 26.55 8.01 -30.19
CA PRO A 268 27.89 8.38 -29.74
C PRO A 268 27.93 9.49 -28.68
N ALA A 269 26.92 10.36 -28.56
CA ALA A 269 26.89 11.41 -27.54
C ALA A 269 26.53 10.84 -26.15
N LEU A 270 25.53 9.96 -26.11
CA LEU A 270 25.16 9.12 -24.97
C LEU A 270 26.36 8.30 -24.47
N LEU A 271 27.05 7.56 -25.35
CA LEU A 271 28.24 6.79 -24.94
C LEU A 271 29.34 7.67 -24.34
N LYS A 272 29.58 8.86 -24.92
CA LYS A 272 30.52 9.84 -24.35
C LYS A 272 30.07 10.35 -22.99
N ALA A 273 28.77 10.41 -22.70
CA ALA A 273 28.25 10.76 -21.38
C ALA A 273 28.44 9.62 -20.38
N ILE A 274 28.08 8.38 -20.74
CA ILE A 274 28.31 7.17 -19.95
C ILE A 274 29.77 7.07 -19.52
N LYS A 275 30.74 7.18 -20.45
CA LYS A 275 32.17 7.11 -20.12
C LYS A 275 32.67 8.22 -19.19
N ARG A 276 32.01 9.40 -19.14
CA ARG A 276 32.30 10.43 -18.12
C ARG A 276 31.68 10.05 -16.77
N SER A 277 30.46 9.52 -16.77
CA SER A 277 29.72 9.06 -15.59
C SER A 277 30.48 7.94 -14.85
N LEU A 278 30.86 6.89 -15.57
CA LEU A 278 31.66 5.78 -15.04
C LEU A 278 33.00 6.25 -14.45
N ARG A 279 33.68 7.21 -15.10
CA ARG A 279 34.90 7.82 -14.56
C ARG A 279 34.65 8.58 -13.26
N TYR A 280 33.52 9.29 -13.12
CA TYR A 280 33.17 9.96 -11.88
C TYR A 280 32.90 8.95 -10.74
N LEU A 281 32.28 7.81 -11.05
CA LEU A 281 32.15 6.71 -10.08
C LEU A 281 33.52 6.21 -9.61
N THR A 282 34.44 5.88 -10.53
CA THR A 282 35.75 5.31 -10.16
C THR A 282 36.73 6.29 -9.53
N GLN A 283 36.62 7.60 -9.81
CA GLN A 283 37.57 8.61 -9.31
C GLN A 283 37.10 9.32 -8.03
N GLU A 284 35.79 9.43 -7.80
CA GLU A 284 35.24 10.34 -6.77
C GLU A 284 34.29 9.67 -5.77
N LEU A 285 33.58 8.61 -6.16
CA LEU A 285 32.51 8.01 -5.33
C LEU A 285 32.85 6.61 -4.80
N ILE A 286 33.59 5.81 -5.56
CA ILE A 286 34.03 4.48 -5.15
C ILE A 286 35.37 4.60 -4.42
N LYS A 287 35.43 4.09 -3.19
CA LYS A 287 36.62 4.04 -2.34
C LYS A 287 36.94 2.59 -1.98
N THR A 288 38.19 2.29 -1.68
CA THR A 288 38.62 0.95 -1.23
C THR A 288 38.82 0.89 0.27
N ALA A 289 38.65 -0.30 0.84
CA ALA A 289 38.96 -0.60 2.25
C ALA A 289 39.56 -2.01 2.36
N LEU A 290 40.41 -2.21 3.36
CA LEU A 290 40.98 -3.52 3.68
C LEU A 290 40.01 -4.27 4.59
N LEU A 291 39.63 -5.50 4.21
CA LEU A 291 38.78 -6.37 5.01
C LEU A 291 39.59 -7.10 6.09
N ASP A 292 38.92 -7.59 7.13
CA ASP A 292 39.51 -8.43 8.19
C ASP A 292 40.14 -9.73 7.66
N THR A 293 39.75 -10.16 6.45
CA THR A 293 40.32 -11.32 5.73
C THR A 293 41.65 -11.02 5.04
N GLY A 294 42.09 -9.76 4.99
CA GLY A 294 43.25 -9.29 4.23
C GLY A 294 42.98 -9.00 2.75
N GLU A 295 41.75 -9.23 2.26
CA GLU A 295 41.33 -8.85 0.91
C GLU A 295 41.01 -7.34 0.86
N THR A 296 41.29 -6.67 -0.26
CA THR A 296 40.85 -5.29 -0.51
C THR A 296 39.49 -5.30 -1.19
N ALA A 297 38.48 -4.69 -0.58
CA ALA A 297 37.16 -4.47 -1.17
C ALA A 297 37.00 -3.02 -1.67
N ALA A 298 36.02 -2.82 -2.55
CA ALA A 298 35.60 -1.51 -3.04
C ALA A 298 34.14 -1.26 -2.66
N PHE A 299 33.83 0.00 -2.35
CA PHE A 299 32.51 0.42 -1.90
C PHE A 299 32.12 1.76 -2.53
N LEU A 300 30.87 1.87 -2.97
CA LEU A 300 30.27 3.16 -3.30
C LEU A 300 29.96 3.90 -2.00
N THR A 301 30.64 5.02 -1.79
CA THR A 301 30.43 5.89 -0.62
C THR A 301 29.51 7.05 -0.96
N ASP A 302 28.57 7.37 -0.07
CA ASP A 302 27.73 8.56 -0.16
C ASP A 302 28.41 9.78 0.50
N LEU A 303 27.84 10.97 0.32
CA LEU A 303 28.42 12.25 0.76
C LEU A 303 28.58 12.39 2.29
N ASN A 304 28.02 11.46 3.07
CA ASN A 304 28.13 11.38 4.52
C ASN A 304 28.92 10.14 4.98
N ASP A 305 29.79 9.62 4.11
CA ASP A 305 30.63 8.43 4.31
C ASP A 305 29.83 7.17 4.70
N GLU A 306 28.58 7.06 4.23
CA GLU A 306 27.80 5.81 4.26
C GLU A 306 28.11 4.91 3.08
N ILE A 307 28.25 3.62 3.34
CA ILE A 307 28.23 2.56 2.35
C ILE A 307 26.82 1.96 2.35
N LYS A 308 26.15 1.96 1.19
CA LYS A 308 24.80 1.39 1.04
C LYS A 308 24.87 0.16 0.16
N LEU A 309 24.32 -0.97 0.63
CA LEU A 309 24.36 -2.25 -0.08
C LEU A 309 23.87 -2.13 -1.54
N GLY A 310 22.69 -1.49 -1.72
CA GLY A 310 22.13 -1.21 -3.03
C GLY A 310 23.03 -0.34 -3.93
N GLY A 311 23.82 0.57 -3.33
CA GLY A 311 24.79 1.40 -4.05
C GLY A 311 25.92 0.58 -4.67
N ASN A 312 26.50 -0.34 -3.90
CA ASN A 312 27.51 -1.27 -4.38
C ASN A 312 26.94 -2.16 -5.50
N ALA A 313 25.70 -2.62 -5.32
CA ALA A 313 25.00 -3.46 -6.26
C ALA A 313 24.76 -2.80 -7.62
N VAL A 314 24.22 -1.57 -7.66
CA VAL A 314 23.98 -0.86 -8.92
C VAL A 314 25.28 -0.39 -9.60
N CYS A 315 26.36 -0.18 -8.84
CA CYS A 315 27.71 -0.04 -9.42
C CYS A 315 28.12 -1.32 -10.15
N LEU A 316 27.94 -2.49 -9.53
CA LEU A 316 28.25 -3.78 -10.14
C LEU A 316 27.46 -3.98 -11.44
N LEU A 317 26.15 -3.68 -11.44
CA LEU A 317 25.30 -3.70 -12.63
C LEU A 317 25.82 -2.78 -13.76
N ALA A 318 26.15 -1.52 -13.44
CA ALA A 318 26.63 -0.55 -14.41
C ALA A 318 27.96 -0.97 -15.06
N PHE A 319 28.93 -1.43 -14.27
CA PHE A 319 30.23 -1.87 -14.79
C PHE A 319 30.13 -3.19 -15.56
N THR A 320 29.34 -4.18 -15.09
CA THR A 320 29.13 -5.43 -15.83
C THR A 320 28.46 -5.17 -17.18
N LYS A 321 27.41 -4.34 -17.25
CA LYS A 321 26.73 -3.99 -18.51
C LYS A 321 27.64 -3.18 -19.45
N TYR A 322 28.53 -2.34 -18.93
CA TYR A 322 29.57 -1.68 -19.75
C TYR A 322 30.55 -2.70 -20.35
N THR A 323 31.12 -3.59 -19.54
CA THR A 323 32.07 -4.62 -20.01
C THR A 323 31.43 -5.56 -21.03
N GLU A 324 30.17 -5.96 -20.83
CA GLU A 324 29.36 -6.73 -21.78
C GLU A 324 29.17 -6.01 -23.12
N LEU A 325 28.76 -4.74 -23.10
CA LEU A 325 28.44 -3.95 -24.31
C LEU A 325 29.67 -3.44 -25.08
N MET A 326 30.82 -3.31 -24.42
CA MET A 326 32.05 -2.77 -25.00
C MET A 326 33.10 -3.84 -25.30
N GLU A 327 32.86 -5.09 -24.86
CA GLU A 327 33.84 -6.19 -24.85
C GLU A 327 35.16 -5.79 -24.14
N ASP A 328 35.04 -4.96 -23.09
CA ASP A 328 36.14 -4.25 -22.44
C ASP A 328 36.32 -4.68 -20.98
N ASN A 329 37.42 -5.38 -20.71
CA ASN A 329 37.75 -5.99 -19.43
C ASN A 329 38.48 -5.06 -18.44
N GLU A 330 38.66 -3.76 -18.74
CA GLU A 330 39.34 -2.79 -17.85
C GLU A 330 38.81 -2.82 -16.40
N TYR A 331 37.49 -3.00 -16.24
CA TYR A 331 36.82 -2.96 -14.93
C TYR A 331 36.72 -4.30 -14.19
N LEU A 332 37.23 -5.42 -14.73
CA LEU A 332 37.16 -6.72 -14.03
C LEU A 332 37.77 -6.68 -12.60
N PRO A 333 38.93 -6.05 -12.35
CA PRO A 333 39.47 -5.96 -10.98
C PRO A 333 38.59 -5.15 -10.03
N LEU A 334 37.90 -4.13 -10.52
CA LEU A 334 36.96 -3.33 -9.72
C LEU A 334 35.67 -4.10 -9.42
N LEU A 335 35.16 -4.87 -10.39
CA LEU A 335 34.00 -5.73 -10.23
C LEU A 335 34.24 -6.80 -9.14
N GLU A 336 35.42 -7.43 -9.13
CA GLU A 336 35.85 -8.33 -8.05
C GLU A 336 35.81 -7.63 -6.69
N GLN A 337 36.43 -6.45 -6.58
CA GLN A 337 36.48 -5.69 -5.32
C GLN A 337 35.10 -5.24 -4.81
N LEU A 338 34.19 -4.84 -5.70
CA LEU A 338 32.80 -4.50 -5.36
C LEU A 338 32.02 -5.75 -4.89
N ALA A 339 32.21 -6.89 -5.53
CA ALA A 339 31.58 -8.15 -5.14
C ALA A 339 32.10 -8.69 -3.81
N LEU A 340 33.40 -8.54 -3.52
CA LEU A 340 33.98 -8.79 -2.20
C LEU A 340 33.37 -7.88 -1.12
N GLY A 341 33.10 -6.61 -1.45
CA GLY A 341 32.38 -5.68 -0.57
C GLY A 341 30.95 -6.14 -0.27
N ILE A 342 30.20 -6.57 -1.29
CA ILE A 342 28.85 -7.14 -1.11
C ILE A 342 28.90 -8.44 -0.29
N ARG A 343 29.89 -9.31 -0.49
CA ARG A 343 30.11 -10.53 0.31
C ARG A 343 30.38 -10.21 1.78
N TYR A 344 31.20 -9.19 2.07
CA TYR A 344 31.45 -8.73 3.44
C TYR A 344 30.17 -8.23 4.11
N MET A 345 29.27 -7.60 3.35
CA MET A 345 27.94 -7.21 3.82
C MET A 345 26.95 -8.38 3.95
N GLN A 346 27.32 -9.65 3.71
CA GLN A 346 26.44 -10.80 3.91
C GLN A 346 26.84 -11.62 5.14
N ASN A 347 25.87 -11.92 6.00
CA ASN A 347 26.04 -12.88 7.09
C ASN A 347 26.21 -14.31 6.52
N GLN A 348 27.41 -14.87 6.68
CA GLN A 348 27.83 -16.14 6.07
C GLN A 348 27.17 -17.39 6.67
N GLU A 349 26.40 -17.27 7.76
CA GLU A 349 25.58 -18.35 8.31
C GLU A 349 24.16 -18.33 7.74
N THR A 350 23.50 -17.17 7.80
CA THR A 350 22.06 -16.99 7.52
C THR A 350 21.72 -16.57 6.10
N GLY A 351 22.66 -15.99 5.35
CA GLY A 351 22.41 -15.46 3.99
C GLY A 351 21.81 -14.05 3.97
N ARG A 352 21.39 -13.52 5.13
CA ARG A 352 20.90 -12.16 5.31
C ARG A 352 22.00 -11.14 5.02
N PHE A 353 21.67 -10.08 4.30
CA PHE A 353 22.56 -8.94 4.10
C PHE A 353 22.40 -7.87 5.19
N ILE A 354 23.49 -7.13 5.42
CA ILE A 354 23.59 -5.87 6.15
C ILE A 354 23.42 -4.73 5.15
N HIS A 355 22.57 -3.76 5.44
CA HIS A 355 22.16 -2.77 4.44
C HIS A 355 23.05 -1.52 4.42
N VAL A 356 23.67 -1.14 5.55
CA VAL A 356 24.48 0.08 5.67
C VAL A 356 25.68 -0.12 6.59
N LEU A 357 26.87 0.25 6.11
CA LEU A 357 28.10 0.37 6.91
C LEU A 357 28.58 1.83 6.94
N ASN A 358 29.41 2.18 7.91
CA ASN A 358 30.21 3.41 7.89
C ASN A 358 31.50 3.19 7.08
N TYR A 359 32.00 4.25 6.43
CA TYR A 359 33.34 4.30 5.85
C TYR A 359 34.21 5.24 6.72
N PRO A 360 35.52 4.94 6.94
CA PRO A 360 36.30 3.82 6.40
C PRO A 360 36.31 2.55 7.28
N ASP A 361 35.76 2.59 8.50
CA ASP A 361 35.93 1.51 9.49
C ASP A 361 35.06 0.26 9.25
N LEU A 362 34.14 0.31 8.29
CA LEU A 362 33.21 -0.77 7.93
C LEU A 362 32.28 -1.21 9.08
N SER A 363 32.17 -0.42 10.14
CA SER A 363 31.25 -0.69 11.25
C SER A 363 29.80 -0.69 10.77
N VAL A 364 28.98 -1.60 11.31
CA VAL A 364 27.56 -1.70 10.97
C VAL A 364 26.83 -0.46 11.44
N LYS A 365 26.30 0.32 10.49
CA LYS A 365 25.49 1.51 10.79
C LYS A 365 24.02 1.16 10.94
N GLU A 366 23.52 0.28 10.06
CA GLU A 366 22.11 -0.11 10.03
C GLU A 366 21.99 -1.48 9.36
N GLU A 367 21.61 -2.50 10.13
CA GLU A 367 21.50 -3.86 9.58
C GLU A 367 20.46 -3.95 8.45
N PHE A 368 19.34 -3.23 8.57
CA PHE A 368 18.24 -3.26 7.60
C PHE A 368 17.68 -1.85 7.40
N ARG A 369 17.74 -1.36 6.14
CA ARG A 369 17.19 -0.04 5.75
C ARG A 369 15.99 -0.12 4.82
N THR A 370 16.02 -1.06 3.88
CA THR A 370 14.96 -1.24 2.86
C THR A 370 15.15 -2.56 2.13
N ILE A 371 14.07 -3.30 1.89
CA ILE A 371 14.11 -4.66 1.33
C ILE A 371 14.78 -4.73 -0.06
N TYR A 372 14.64 -3.64 -0.86
CA TYR A 372 15.17 -3.55 -2.22
C TYR A 372 16.67 -3.81 -2.33
N TYR A 373 17.47 -3.38 -1.33
CA TYR A 373 18.93 -3.48 -1.40
C TYR A 373 19.43 -4.94 -1.48
N ALA A 374 18.70 -5.88 -0.89
CA ALA A 374 19.05 -7.30 -0.92
C ALA A 374 18.78 -7.91 -2.31
N GLY A 375 17.67 -7.52 -2.95
CA GLY A 375 17.35 -7.89 -4.33
C GLY A 375 18.32 -7.26 -5.35
N GLU A 376 18.65 -5.98 -5.17
CA GLU A 376 19.69 -5.28 -5.96
C GLU A 376 21.03 -6.02 -5.89
N ALA A 377 21.50 -6.34 -4.68
CA ALA A 377 22.78 -7.03 -4.46
C ALA A 377 22.82 -8.43 -5.09
N ALA A 378 21.76 -9.21 -4.91
CA ALA A 378 21.66 -10.53 -5.53
C ALA A 378 21.65 -10.44 -7.07
N PHE A 379 20.91 -9.49 -7.66
CA PHE A 379 20.87 -9.28 -9.10
C PHE A 379 22.24 -8.83 -9.65
N GLY A 380 22.92 -7.90 -8.97
CA GLY A 380 24.27 -7.48 -9.32
C GLY A 380 25.25 -8.65 -9.38
N LEU A 381 25.27 -9.49 -8.33
CA LEU A 381 26.12 -10.67 -8.27
C LEU A 381 25.78 -11.70 -9.35
N MET A 382 24.50 -11.90 -9.69
CA MET A 382 24.11 -12.76 -10.80
C MET A 382 24.59 -12.25 -12.16
N ARG A 383 24.58 -10.93 -12.39
CA ARG A 383 25.15 -10.34 -13.62
C ARG A 383 26.67 -10.53 -13.66
N LEU A 384 27.38 -10.34 -12.54
CA LEU A 384 28.81 -10.62 -12.47
C LEU A 384 29.14 -12.11 -12.70
N TYR A 385 28.38 -13.03 -12.10
CA TYR A 385 28.49 -14.46 -12.40
C TYR A 385 28.25 -14.75 -13.89
N GLY A 386 27.27 -14.07 -14.49
CA GLY A 386 27.00 -14.12 -15.93
C GLY A 386 28.25 -13.86 -16.77
N LEU A 387 29.08 -12.89 -16.38
CA LEU A 387 30.32 -12.50 -17.04
C LEU A 387 31.53 -13.39 -16.69
N THR A 388 31.70 -13.74 -15.41
CA THR A 388 32.94 -14.36 -14.89
C THR A 388 32.89 -15.88 -14.72
N LYS A 389 31.70 -16.46 -14.56
CA LYS A 389 31.47 -17.87 -14.16
C LYS A 389 32.14 -18.28 -12.84
N ASP A 390 32.43 -17.34 -11.95
CA ASP A 390 32.99 -17.63 -10.63
C ASP A 390 31.88 -18.06 -9.65
N GLU A 391 31.85 -19.34 -9.30
CA GLU A 391 30.84 -19.94 -8.41
C GLU A 391 30.75 -19.27 -7.02
N ARG A 392 31.76 -18.50 -6.56
CA ARG A 392 31.66 -17.73 -5.31
C ARG A 392 30.44 -16.80 -5.33
N TRP A 393 30.19 -16.13 -6.46
CA TRP A 393 29.09 -15.17 -6.60
C TRP A 393 27.73 -15.84 -6.65
N LEU A 394 27.65 -17.00 -7.31
CA LEU A 394 26.43 -17.79 -7.36
C LEU A 394 26.06 -18.37 -5.98
N ALA A 395 27.03 -18.91 -5.25
CA ALA A 395 26.81 -19.44 -3.89
C ALA A 395 26.27 -18.37 -2.92
N ILE A 396 26.75 -17.13 -3.01
CA ILE A 396 26.26 -15.98 -2.23
C ILE A 396 24.79 -15.68 -2.56
N VAL A 397 24.41 -15.76 -3.85
CA VAL A 397 23.03 -15.54 -4.31
C VAL A 397 22.11 -16.68 -3.89
N GLU A 398 22.51 -17.94 -4.06
CA GLU A 398 21.74 -19.11 -3.62
C GLU A 398 21.43 -19.02 -2.12
N LYS A 399 22.44 -18.69 -1.31
CA LYS A 399 22.30 -18.47 0.13
C LYS A 399 21.40 -17.27 0.47
N ALA A 400 21.45 -16.19 -0.31
CA ALA A 400 20.53 -15.06 -0.15
C ALA A 400 19.09 -15.46 -0.47
N PHE A 401 18.89 -16.29 -1.51
CA PHE A 401 17.57 -16.79 -1.88
C PHE A 401 16.99 -17.79 -0.88
N ASP A 402 17.80 -18.61 -0.23
CA ASP A 402 17.36 -19.43 0.92
C ASP A 402 16.72 -18.55 2.00
N HIS A 403 17.36 -17.43 2.34
CA HIS A 403 16.84 -16.45 3.29
C HIS A 403 15.58 -15.74 2.75
N PHE A 404 15.59 -15.28 1.49
CA PHE A 404 14.44 -14.61 0.88
C PHE A 404 13.20 -15.52 0.82
N ILE A 405 13.39 -16.81 0.56
CA ILE A 405 12.33 -17.82 0.54
C ILE A 405 11.80 -18.09 1.96
N ALA A 406 12.68 -18.15 2.96
CA ALA A 406 12.30 -18.39 4.35
C ALA A 406 11.53 -17.21 4.98
N GLU A 407 11.85 -15.98 4.59
CA GLU A 407 11.25 -14.74 5.11
C GLU A 407 10.16 -14.14 4.18
N ASP A 408 9.61 -14.93 3.26
CA ASP A 408 8.55 -14.55 2.31
C ASP A 408 8.78 -13.22 1.54
N TYR A 409 10.03 -12.91 1.14
CA TYR A 409 10.40 -11.60 0.55
C TYR A 409 9.56 -11.18 -0.69
N TRP A 410 8.97 -12.13 -1.41
CA TRP A 410 8.04 -11.89 -2.52
C TRP A 410 6.82 -11.03 -2.15
N GLN A 411 6.46 -10.93 -0.87
CA GLN A 411 5.32 -10.11 -0.39
C GLN A 411 5.53 -8.60 -0.63
N ALA A 412 6.77 -8.17 -0.92
CA ALA A 412 7.09 -6.79 -1.28
C ALA A 412 6.82 -6.43 -2.76
N HIS A 413 6.54 -7.42 -3.62
CA HIS A 413 6.31 -7.23 -5.07
C HIS A 413 7.43 -6.46 -5.77
N ASP A 414 8.69 -6.84 -5.51
CA ASP A 414 9.86 -6.09 -5.94
C ASP A 414 10.39 -6.53 -7.31
N HIS A 415 10.55 -5.57 -8.23
CA HIS A 415 11.20 -5.75 -9.52
C HIS A 415 12.64 -6.31 -9.43
N TRP A 416 13.47 -5.90 -8.45
CA TRP A 416 14.86 -6.38 -8.36
C TRP A 416 14.94 -7.86 -8.03
N LEU A 417 14.09 -8.34 -7.14
CA LEU A 417 13.91 -9.77 -6.88
C LEU A 417 13.51 -10.52 -8.17
N SER A 418 12.58 -10.01 -8.97
CA SER A 418 12.21 -10.62 -10.26
C SER A 418 13.32 -10.57 -11.32
N TYR A 419 14.13 -9.50 -11.34
CA TYR A 419 15.34 -9.45 -12.17
C TYR A 419 16.35 -10.51 -11.74
N CYS A 420 16.59 -10.68 -10.44
CA CYS A 420 17.50 -11.70 -9.94
C CYS A 420 17.00 -13.13 -10.20
N VAL A 421 15.71 -13.43 -9.99
CA VAL A 421 15.12 -14.74 -10.33
C VAL A 421 15.35 -15.08 -11.80
N ASN A 422 15.18 -14.10 -12.70
CA ASN A 422 15.39 -14.29 -14.14
C ASN A 422 16.82 -14.70 -14.50
N GLU A 423 17.83 -14.17 -13.80
CA GLU A 423 19.22 -14.52 -14.08
C GLU A 423 19.63 -15.79 -13.32
N LEU A 424 19.20 -15.98 -12.07
CA LEU A 424 19.46 -17.17 -11.26
C LEU A 424 18.94 -18.45 -11.96
N THR A 425 17.71 -18.42 -12.44
CA THR A 425 17.09 -19.59 -13.11
C THR A 425 17.65 -19.90 -14.51
N LEU A 426 18.59 -19.10 -15.05
CA LEU A 426 19.40 -19.52 -16.20
C LEU A 426 20.47 -20.56 -15.85
N TYR A 427 20.93 -20.56 -14.59
CA TYR A 427 22.06 -21.37 -14.12
C TYR A 427 21.68 -22.38 -13.04
N ARG A 428 20.57 -22.13 -12.35
CA ARG A 428 19.95 -23.00 -11.33
C ARG A 428 18.42 -23.04 -11.57
N PRO A 429 17.92 -23.83 -12.53
CA PRO A 429 16.50 -23.86 -12.92
C PRO A 429 15.62 -24.64 -11.92
N GLU A 430 15.73 -24.35 -10.63
CA GLU A 430 14.99 -25.06 -9.57
C GLU A 430 13.58 -24.48 -9.38
N GLU A 431 12.58 -25.37 -9.24
CA GLU A 431 11.16 -25.00 -9.08
C GLU A 431 10.92 -23.98 -7.95
N ARG A 432 11.69 -24.04 -6.86
CA ARG A 432 11.56 -23.09 -5.73
C ARG A 432 11.79 -21.63 -6.13
N TYR A 433 12.71 -21.35 -7.05
CA TYR A 433 13.00 -19.99 -7.51
C TYR A 433 11.91 -19.49 -8.47
N TYR A 434 11.39 -20.35 -9.34
CA TYR A 434 10.22 -20.03 -10.17
C TYR A 434 8.98 -19.75 -9.33
N ARG A 435 8.68 -20.59 -8.32
CA ARG A 435 7.57 -20.35 -7.38
C ARG A 435 7.71 -19.05 -6.60
N PHE A 436 8.93 -18.71 -6.16
CA PHE A 436 9.24 -17.41 -5.56
C PHE A 436 8.91 -16.26 -6.53
N GLY A 437 9.37 -16.36 -7.78
CA GLY A 437 9.11 -15.37 -8.83
C GLY A 437 7.63 -15.20 -9.15
N ILE A 438 6.85 -16.29 -9.21
CA ILE A 438 5.40 -16.25 -9.49
C ILE A 438 4.66 -15.52 -8.36
N LYS A 439 4.92 -15.89 -7.10
CA LYS A 439 4.33 -15.24 -5.93
C LYS A 439 4.62 -13.73 -5.87
N ASN A 440 5.75 -13.29 -6.44
CA ASN A 440 6.15 -11.88 -6.44
C ASN A 440 5.23 -10.99 -7.29
N PHE A 441 4.45 -11.52 -8.25
CA PHE A 441 3.55 -10.71 -9.08
C PHE A 441 2.09 -11.20 -9.14
N ILE A 442 1.80 -12.48 -8.90
CA ILE A 442 0.48 -13.08 -9.24
C ILE A 442 -0.69 -12.41 -8.50
N ASP A 443 -0.56 -12.17 -7.19
CA ASP A 443 -1.58 -11.49 -6.38
C ASP A 443 -1.57 -9.96 -6.55
N HIS A 444 -0.68 -9.42 -7.40
CA HIS A 444 -0.48 -7.98 -7.60
C HIS A 444 -1.14 -7.44 -8.88
N LEU A 445 -1.65 -8.31 -9.77
CA LEU A 445 -2.12 -7.95 -11.11
C LEU A 445 -3.27 -6.93 -11.12
N ASP A 446 -4.23 -7.03 -10.19
CA ASP A 446 -5.34 -6.07 -10.10
C ASP A 446 -4.88 -4.70 -9.62
N PHE A 447 -3.86 -4.65 -8.75
CA PHE A 447 -3.22 -3.41 -8.34
C PHE A 447 -2.49 -2.78 -9.54
N VAL A 448 -1.69 -3.55 -10.28
CA VAL A 448 -0.97 -3.08 -11.47
C VAL A 448 -1.94 -2.54 -12.53
N THR A 449 -3.07 -3.19 -12.77
CA THR A 449 -4.09 -2.70 -13.71
C THR A 449 -4.71 -1.39 -13.22
N ASN A 450 -5.21 -1.35 -11.98
CA ASN A 450 -6.03 -0.24 -11.50
C ASN A 450 -5.25 1.01 -11.06
N ARG A 451 -3.94 0.90 -10.78
CA ARG A 451 -3.09 1.98 -10.23
C ARG A 451 -3.12 3.26 -11.08
N ILE A 452 -3.73 4.32 -10.54
CA ILE A 452 -3.85 5.66 -11.15
C ILE A 452 -2.55 6.48 -11.17
N THR A 453 -1.47 5.95 -10.60
CA THR A 453 -0.18 6.63 -10.51
C THR A 453 0.84 5.94 -11.40
N THR A 454 1.73 6.70 -12.03
CA THR A 454 2.70 6.21 -13.01
C THR A 454 3.97 5.64 -12.37
N PHE A 455 3.82 4.66 -11.47
CA PHE A 455 4.96 3.99 -10.81
C PHE A 455 5.70 3.13 -11.86
N PRO A 456 6.94 3.47 -12.25
CA PRO A 456 7.61 2.84 -13.39
C PRO A 456 8.09 1.41 -13.09
N THR A 457 8.50 1.15 -11.86
CA THR A 457 8.95 -0.16 -11.38
C THR A 457 7.91 -1.27 -11.53
N LEU A 458 6.63 -0.92 -11.69
CA LEU A 458 5.58 -1.89 -12.03
C LEU A 458 5.71 -2.42 -13.46
N LEU A 459 6.17 -1.62 -14.43
CA LEU A 459 6.47 -2.13 -15.77
C LEU A 459 7.70 -3.04 -15.72
N GLU A 460 8.75 -2.65 -14.99
CA GLU A 460 9.95 -3.47 -14.79
C GLU A 460 9.62 -4.82 -14.15
N LEU A 461 8.81 -4.85 -13.08
CA LEU A 461 8.30 -6.08 -12.46
C LEU A 461 7.57 -6.97 -13.47
N MET A 462 6.64 -6.40 -14.25
CA MET A 462 5.86 -7.14 -15.25
C MET A 462 6.74 -7.64 -16.40
N MET A 463 7.72 -6.86 -16.85
CA MET A 463 8.64 -7.28 -17.91
C MET A 463 9.58 -8.39 -17.44
N ALA A 464 10.06 -8.32 -16.20
CA ALA A 464 10.82 -9.40 -15.58
C ALA A 464 9.94 -10.68 -15.47
N ALA A 465 8.72 -10.56 -14.96
CA ALA A 465 7.79 -11.69 -14.90
C ALA A 465 7.50 -12.30 -16.30
N HIS A 466 7.35 -11.46 -17.34
CA HIS A 466 7.12 -11.91 -18.73
C HIS A 466 8.32 -12.71 -19.27
N LYS A 467 9.56 -12.26 -19.02
CA LYS A 467 10.80 -12.99 -19.39
C LYS A 467 10.86 -14.38 -18.72
N MET A 468 10.44 -14.47 -17.45
CA MET A 468 10.39 -15.73 -16.71
C MET A 468 9.29 -16.67 -17.23
N ILE A 469 8.07 -16.17 -17.46
CA ILE A 469 6.95 -16.93 -18.04
C ILE A 469 7.33 -17.50 -19.41
N GLY A 470 7.91 -16.67 -20.29
CA GLY A 470 8.34 -17.08 -21.62
C GLY A 470 9.43 -18.16 -21.63
N ARG A 471 10.20 -18.28 -20.53
CA ARG A 471 11.15 -19.38 -20.32
C ARG A 471 10.46 -20.66 -19.82
N MET A 472 9.57 -20.55 -18.83
CA MET A 472 8.79 -21.71 -18.34
C MET A 472 7.97 -22.34 -19.47
N GLN A 473 7.40 -21.54 -20.36
CA GLN A 473 6.68 -22.01 -21.57
C GLN A 473 7.56 -22.81 -22.58
N GLN A 474 8.88 -22.80 -22.43
CA GLN A 474 9.82 -23.58 -23.26
C GLN A 474 10.28 -24.88 -22.59
N GLN A 475 9.86 -25.13 -21.34
CA GLN A 475 10.28 -26.25 -20.50
C GLN A 475 9.04 -27.07 -20.09
N PRO A 476 8.73 -28.19 -20.78
CA PRO A 476 7.55 -29.01 -20.50
C PRO A 476 7.42 -29.44 -19.04
N GLU A 477 8.54 -29.62 -18.34
CA GLU A 477 8.64 -29.94 -16.92
C GLU A 477 8.19 -28.82 -15.97
N LEU A 478 8.02 -27.58 -16.45
CA LEU A 478 7.52 -26.43 -15.69
C LEU A 478 6.10 -26.00 -16.10
N GLN A 479 5.44 -26.73 -17.00
CA GLN A 479 4.12 -26.34 -17.52
C GLN A 479 3.08 -26.19 -16.39
N HIS A 480 3.14 -27.02 -15.34
CA HIS A 480 2.25 -26.91 -14.18
C HIS A 480 2.36 -25.57 -13.45
N LEU A 481 3.54 -24.92 -13.47
CA LEU A 481 3.72 -23.57 -12.91
C LEU A 481 3.14 -22.48 -13.80
N VAL A 482 3.13 -22.70 -15.13
CA VAL A 482 2.50 -21.77 -16.07
C VAL A 482 0.98 -21.84 -15.94
N ASP A 483 0.44 -23.04 -15.71
CA ASP A 483 -1.00 -23.29 -15.52
C ASP A 483 -1.55 -22.66 -14.21
N GLU A 484 -0.68 -22.33 -13.24
CA GLU A 484 -1.03 -21.55 -12.04
C GLU A 484 -1.30 -20.06 -12.36
N ILE A 485 -0.94 -19.56 -13.55
CA ILE A 485 -0.95 -18.13 -13.91
C ILE A 485 -2.08 -17.81 -14.90
N ASP A 486 -2.95 -16.84 -14.56
CA ASP A 486 -3.87 -16.23 -15.53
C ASP A 486 -3.10 -15.32 -16.50
N LEU A 487 -2.65 -15.91 -17.61
CA LEU A 487 -1.88 -15.21 -18.65
C LEU A 487 -2.65 -14.05 -19.29
N ASN A 488 -3.98 -14.16 -19.44
CA ASN A 488 -4.79 -13.09 -20.01
C ASN A 488 -4.84 -11.86 -19.08
N LYS A 489 -5.03 -12.10 -17.78
CA LYS A 489 -4.98 -11.06 -16.75
C LYS A 489 -3.59 -10.46 -16.61
N PHE A 490 -2.54 -11.28 -16.73
CA PHE A 490 -1.15 -10.85 -16.74
C PHE A 490 -0.85 -9.90 -17.91
N ASP A 491 -1.14 -10.31 -19.15
CA ASP A 491 -0.89 -9.50 -20.35
C ASP A 491 -1.73 -8.21 -20.35
N HIS A 492 -2.98 -8.28 -19.88
CA HIS A 492 -3.82 -7.08 -19.71
C HIS A 492 -3.19 -6.09 -18.72
N ALA A 493 -2.69 -6.57 -17.57
CA ALA A 493 -2.03 -5.73 -16.57
C ALA A 493 -0.73 -5.11 -17.13
N LEU A 494 0.09 -5.88 -17.85
CA LEU A 494 1.34 -5.44 -18.47
C LEU A 494 1.09 -4.34 -19.51
N GLN A 495 0.21 -4.61 -20.48
CA GLN A 495 -0.13 -3.63 -21.52
C GLN A 495 -0.75 -2.36 -20.93
N SER A 496 -1.68 -2.51 -19.99
CA SER A 496 -2.30 -1.38 -19.30
C SER A 496 -1.25 -0.52 -18.57
N ARG A 497 -0.22 -1.14 -17.99
CA ARG A 497 0.85 -0.43 -17.29
C ARG A 497 1.79 0.29 -18.25
N ALA A 498 2.26 -0.37 -19.31
CA ALA A 498 3.08 0.24 -20.36
C ALA A 498 2.37 1.47 -20.98
N GLN A 499 1.10 1.31 -21.37
CA GLN A 499 0.27 2.40 -21.88
C GLN A 499 0.08 3.54 -20.86
N TYR A 500 -0.12 3.21 -19.59
CA TYR A 500 -0.40 4.22 -18.58
C TYR A 500 0.81 5.07 -18.20
N LEU A 501 2.03 4.50 -18.21
CA LEU A 501 3.26 5.22 -17.86
C LEU A 501 3.50 6.45 -18.74
N MET A 502 3.05 6.47 -19.99
CA MET A 502 3.11 7.65 -20.87
C MET A 502 2.43 8.91 -20.31
N ASN A 503 1.61 8.81 -19.26
CA ASN A 503 1.05 9.97 -18.52
C ASN A 503 2.04 10.66 -17.58
N GLY A 504 3.23 10.09 -17.37
CA GLY A 504 4.34 10.66 -16.63
C GLY A 504 5.58 10.85 -17.50
N TYR A 505 5.43 10.90 -18.83
CA TYR A 505 6.50 11.30 -19.76
C TYR A 505 6.22 12.72 -20.27
N PHE A 506 7.27 13.55 -20.36
CA PHE A 506 7.18 14.95 -20.79
C PHE A 506 7.15 15.06 -22.32
N TRP A 507 5.98 14.72 -22.87
CA TRP A 507 5.59 15.05 -24.24
C TRP A 507 5.65 16.57 -24.48
N PRO A 508 6.02 17.05 -25.69
CA PRO A 508 6.03 18.47 -26.04
C PRO A 508 4.71 19.20 -25.71
N GLU A 509 3.57 18.58 -26.02
CA GLU A 509 2.21 19.11 -25.76
C GLU A 509 1.88 19.34 -24.28
N TYR A 510 2.68 18.79 -23.35
CA TYR A 510 2.51 18.97 -21.91
C TYR A 510 3.69 19.75 -21.30
N ALA A 511 4.92 19.48 -21.76
CA ALA A 511 6.14 20.17 -21.32
C ALA A 511 6.09 21.68 -21.61
N MET A 512 5.44 22.10 -22.70
CA MET A 512 5.35 23.51 -23.12
C MET A 512 4.77 24.46 -22.06
N TYR A 513 3.97 23.96 -21.10
CA TYR A 513 3.36 24.78 -20.05
C TYR A 513 4.27 25.01 -18.82
N PHE A 514 5.38 24.29 -18.70
CA PHE A 514 6.32 24.42 -17.58
C PHE A 514 7.33 25.54 -17.81
N LYS A 515 8.08 25.93 -16.76
CA LYS A 515 8.82 27.19 -16.78
C LYS A 515 9.94 27.24 -17.84
N LYS A 516 10.58 26.11 -18.13
CA LYS A 516 11.62 25.93 -19.16
C LYS A 516 11.42 24.59 -19.89
N PRO A 517 10.59 24.54 -20.95
CA PRO A 517 10.19 23.29 -21.60
C PRO A 517 11.37 22.46 -22.15
N SER A 518 12.35 23.10 -22.79
CA SER A 518 13.54 22.44 -23.36
C SER A 518 14.41 21.70 -22.33
N LYS A 519 14.37 22.10 -21.05
CA LYS A 519 15.07 21.40 -19.97
C LYS A 519 14.42 20.06 -19.60
N ILE A 520 13.14 19.86 -19.87
CA ILE A 520 12.37 18.70 -19.37
C ILE A 520 11.73 17.85 -20.46
N VAL A 521 11.60 18.34 -21.70
CA VAL A 521 11.09 17.54 -22.81
C VAL A 521 11.93 16.28 -23.00
N GLY A 522 11.26 15.14 -23.16
CA GLY A 522 11.89 13.81 -23.20
C GLY A 522 12.18 13.19 -21.84
N SER A 523 11.99 13.89 -20.72
CA SER A 523 12.15 13.32 -19.37
C SER A 523 10.86 12.72 -18.82
N CYS A 524 10.94 12.13 -17.62
CA CYS A 524 9.82 11.48 -16.93
C CYS A 524 9.58 12.08 -15.54
N TYR A 525 8.35 11.97 -15.05
CA TYR A 525 7.86 12.62 -13.84
C TYR A 525 6.70 11.86 -13.18
N ILE A 526 6.52 12.10 -11.89
CA ILE A 526 5.38 11.60 -11.11
C ILE A 526 4.54 12.79 -10.65
N ARG A 527 3.25 12.84 -11.06
CA ARG A 527 2.34 13.97 -10.79
C ARG A 527 2.27 14.36 -9.30
N HIS A 528 2.01 13.40 -8.42
CA HIS A 528 1.93 13.67 -6.96
C HIS A 528 3.29 13.94 -6.30
N HIS A 529 4.42 13.87 -7.03
CA HIS A 529 5.72 14.43 -6.64
C HIS A 529 5.94 15.85 -7.22
N SER A 530 4.85 16.58 -7.50
CA SER A 530 4.87 17.94 -8.05
C SER A 530 5.57 18.07 -9.38
N PHE A 531 5.36 17.09 -10.26
CA PHE A 531 6.01 17.00 -11.57
C PHE A 531 7.54 17.07 -11.52
N ARG A 532 8.17 16.79 -10.36
CA ARG A 532 9.63 16.78 -10.24
C ARG A 532 10.20 15.80 -11.26
N VAL A 533 11.34 16.17 -11.84
CA VAL A 533 12.17 15.31 -12.66
C VAL A 533 13.46 15.11 -11.91
N ARG A 534 13.82 13.85 -11.66
CA ARG A 534 15.15 13.45 -11.21
C ARG A 534 15.69 12.39 -12.16
N ILE A 535 16.99 12.19 -12.16
CA ILE A 535 17.61 11.11 -12.94
C ILE A 535 16.99 9.74 -12.64
N ASP A 536 16.62 9.48 -11.38
CA ASP A 536 15.95 8.23 -10.97
C ASP A 536 14.44 8.16 -11.31
N ASP A 537 13.78 9.31 -11.52
CA ASP A 537 12.43 9.30 -12.10
C ASP A 537 12.48 8.96 -13.61
N VAL A 538 13.64 9.05 -14.27
CA VAL A 538 13.84 8.72 -15.70
C VAL A 538 14.47 7.34 -15.92
N GLU A 539 15.38 6.89 -15.06
CA GLU A 539 16.07 5.60 -15.20
C GLU A 539 15.09 4.43 -15.27
N HIS A 540 14.17 4.32 -14.31
CA HIS A 540 13.16 3.25 -14.24
C HIS A 540 12.18 3.26 -15.42
N TYR A 541 11.90 4.44 -15.98
CA TYR A 541 11.11 4.58 -17.20
C TYR A 541 11.87 4.04 -18.42
N LEU A 542 13.15 4.40 -18.54
CA LEU A 542 14.02 3.99 -19.64
C LEU A 542 14.22 2.47 -19.63
N SER A 543 14.64 1.88 -18.51
CA SER A 543 14.81 0.43 -18.34
C SER A 543 13.51 -0.34 -18.62
N GLY A 544 12.37 0.14 -18.11
CA GLY A 544 11.06 -0.45 -18.38
C GLY A 544 10.66 -0.47 -19.86
N TYR A 545 10.89 0.62 -20.61
CA TYR A 545 10.60 0.66 -22.04
C TYR A 545 11.62 -0.09 -22.90
N VAL A 546 12.91 -0.10 -22.55
CA VAL A 546 13.92 -0.95 -23.23
C VAL A 546 13.54 -2.42 -23.11
N ALA A 547 13.16 -2.87 -21.90
CA ALA A 547 12.67 -4.23 -21.69
C ALA A 547 11.39 -4.52 -22.49
N TYR A 548 10.42 -3.58 -22.52
CA TYR A 548 9.19 -3.73 -23.31
C TYR A 548 9.46 -3.87 -24.82
N LEU A 549 10.38 -3.08 -25.36
CA LEU A 549 10.82 -3.18 -26.76
C LEU A 549 11.44 -4.56 -27.05
N HIS A 550 12.50 -4.92 -26.33
CA HIS A 550 13.29 -6.14 -26.61
C HIS A 550 12.52 -7.45 -26.32
N TYR A 551 11.69 -7.48 -25.27
CA TYR A 551 11.12 -8.75 -24.78
C TYR A 551 9.63 -8.90 -25.01
N TYR A 552 8.86 -7.82 -25.22
CA TYR A 552 7.43 -7.90 -25.54
C TYR A 552 7.18 -7.71 -27.03
N LEU A 553 7.52 -6.53 -27.57
CA LEU A 553 7.20 -6.18 -28.96
C LEU A 553 7.93 -7.08 -29.97
N GLN A 554 9.25 -7.21 -29.87
CA GLN A 554 10.03 -8.00 -30.82
C GLN A 554 9.73 -9.51 -30.75
N ASN A 555 9.30 -10.02 -29.59
CA ASN A 555 8.83 -11.41 -29.47
C ASN A 555 7.44 -11.62 -30.08
N ASN A 556 6.53 -10.64 -30.01
CA ASN A 556 5.25 -10.72 -30.70
C ASN A 556 5.41 -10.65 -32.22
N VAL A 557 6.26 -9.75 -32.74
CA VAL A 557 6.61 -9.72 -34.18
C VAL A 557 7.22 -11.05 -34.65
N ARG A 558 8.07 -11.70 -33.84
CA ARG A 558 8.58 -13.05 -34.14
C ARG A 558 7.47 -14.10 -34.16
N LYS A 559 6.54 -14.09 -33.20
CA LYS A 559 5.38 -15.00 -33.17
C LYS A 559 4.46 -14.79 -34.38
N GLU A 560 4.14 -13.56 -34.73
CA GLU A 560 3.31 -13.20 -35.90
C GLU A 560 3.99 -13.65 -37.20
N ASN A 561 5.29 -13.40 -37.36
CA ASN A 561 6.04 -13.88 -38.54
C ASN A 561 6.11 -15.42 -38.61
N LEU A 562 6.24 -16.12 -37.48
CA LEU A 562 6.19 -17.58 -37.42
C LEU A 562 4.80 -18.13 -37.78
N GLN A 563 3.72 -17.47 -37.33
CA GLN A 563 2.33 -17.80 -37.67
C GLN A 563 2.03 -17.53 -39.15
N ALA A 564 2.47 -16.39 -39.70
CA ALA A 564 2.35 -16.09 -41.12
C ALA A 564 3.16 -17.08 -42.00
N ALA A 565 4.34 -17.50 -41.54
CA ALA A 565 5.16 -18.52 -42.21
C ALA A 565 4.55 -19.94 -42.13
N THR A 566 3.78 -20.26 -41.09
CA THR A 566 3.04 -21.53 -41.00
C THR A 566 1.74 -21.49 -41.82
N ALA A 567 1.02 -20.36 -41.83
CA ALA A 567 -0.15 -20.14 -42.68
C ALA A 567 0.22 -20.27 -44.17
N THR A 568 1.26 -19.57 -44.64
CA THR A 568 1.75 -19.67 -46.03
C THR A 568 2.33 -21.05 -46.38
N ARG A 569 2.87 -21.81 -45.41
CA ARG A 569 3.19 -23.24 -45.60
C ARG A 569 1.96 -24.14 -45.71
N SER A 570 0.88 -23.83 -45.01
CA SER A 570 -0.40 -24.57 -45.13
C SER A 570 -1.10 -24.29 -46.46
N GLU A 571 -1.05 -23.06 -46.96
CA GLU A 571 -1.57 -22.72 -48.29
C GLU A 571 -0.73 -23.35 -49.41
N SER A 572 0.60 -23.33 -49.32
CA SER A 572 1.47 -23.96 -50.34
C SER A 572 1.39 -25.49 -50.36
N THR A 573 1.15 -26.15 -49.23
CA THR A 573 0.85 -27.60 -49.19
C THR A 573 -0.54 -27.93 -49.75
N THR A 574 -1.50 -26.99 -49.68
CA THR A 574 -2.83 -27.17 -50.30
C THR A 574 -2.81 -26.99 -51.82
N VAL A 575 -1.87 -26.21 -52.36
CA VAL A 575 -1.67 -26.05 -53.83
C VAL A 575 -0.79 -27.16 -54.42
N SER A 576 0.21 -27.66 -53.67
CA SER A 576 1.09 -28.75 -54.12
C SER A 576 0.42 -30.12 -54.20
N ALA A 577 -0.73 -30.32 -53.55
CA ALA A 577 -1.47 -31.58 -53.55
C ALA A 577 -2.36 -31.81 -54.80
N LYS A 578 -2.23 -30.98 -55.84
CA LYS A 578 -3.10 -31.02 -57.04
C LYS A 578 -2.39 -31.31 -58.37
N LEU A 579 -1.11 -31.71 -58.34
CA LEU A 579 -0.27 -31.83 -59.54
C LEU A 579 0.67 -33.06 -59.58
N VAL A 580 0.27 -34.19 -58.99
CA VAL A 580 0.87 -35.51 -59.27
C VAL A 580 -0.24 -36.58 -59.32
N ALA A 581 -0.08 -37.58 -60.19
CA ALA A 581 -0.94 -38.75 -60.42
C ALA A 581 -2.13 -38.57 -61.39
N SER A 582 -1.79 -38.33 -62.66
CA SER A 582 -2.52 -38.94 -63.79
C SER A 582 -1.64 -40.02 -64.41
N ASP A 583 -1.92 -41.30 -64.18
CA ASP A 583 -1.63 -42.37 -65.15
C ASP A 583 -2.32 -43.72 -64.83
N THR A 584 -3.18 -44.14 -65.76
CA THR A 584 -3.58 -45.52 -66.13
C THR A 584 -4.21 -46.52 -65.12
N ASN A 585 -5.44 -46.96 -65.46
CA ASN A 585 -6.02 -48.34 -65.40
C ASN A 585 -6.01 -49.17 -64.09
N THR A 586 -7.01 -50.02 -63.75
CA THR A 586 -8.22 -50.51 -64.47
C THR A 586 -9.32 -50.99 -63.49
N ASP A 587 -10.57 -50.92 -63.95
CA ASP A 587 -11.73 -51.81 -63.66
C ASP A 587 -12.47 -51.92 -62.30
N ALA A 588 -13.80 -52.13 -62.47
CA ALA A 588 -14.78 -52.80 -61.59
C ALA A 588 -15.39 -52.10 -60.33
N LYS A 589 -16.46 -51.33 -60.60
CA LYS A 589 -17.81 -51.27 -59.95
C LYS A 589 -18.19 -52.35 -58.89
N PRO A 590 -19.30 -52.18 -58.12
CA PRO A 590 -20.02 -50.98 -57.60
C PRO A 590 -20.21 -51.07 -56.04
N THR A 591 -20.96 -50.29 -55.24
CA THR A 591 -22.41 -49.95 -55.28
C THR A 591 -22.80 -49.11 -54.03
N LEU A 592 -23.68 -48.09 -54.19
CA LEU A 592 -24.72 -47.49 -53.27
C LEU A 592 -24.52 -47.45 -51.72
N THR A 593 -24.97 -46.48 -50.91
CA THR A 593 -25.87 -45.29 -51.01
C THR A 593 -25.58 -44.38 -49.77
N GLN A 594 -25.69 -43.04 -49.83
CA GLN A 594 -26.84 -42.20 -49.39
C GLN A 594 -27.54 -42.67 -48.09
N GLU A 595 -27.93 -41.83 -47.11
CA GLU A 595 -28.15 -40.37 -47.16
C GLU A 595 -28.02 -39.65 -45.79
N GLN A 596 -27.79 -38.34 -45.88
CA GLN A 596 -27.76 -37.30 -44.85
C GLN A 596 -29.16 -36.88 -44.37
N SER A 597 -29.27 -36.29 -43.15
CA SER A 597 -29.96 -35.01 -42.83
C SER A 597 -30.15 -34.84 -41.30
N LYS A 598 -29.72 -33.74 -40.63
CA LYS A 598 -30.38 -32.41 -40.47
C LYS A 598 -31.74 -32.46 -39.72
N ARG A 599 -32.14 -31.52 -38.83
CA ARG A 599 -31.50 -30.43 -38.05
C ARG A 599 -32.60 -29.78 -37.15
N SER A 600 -32.22 -29.08 -36.07
CA SER A 600 -32.95 -27.93 -35.44
C SER A 600 -34.08 -28.14 -34.39
N ALA A 601 -33.82 -27.56 -33.19
CA ALA A 601 -34.59 -26.50 -32.50
C ALA A 601 -35.88 -26.74 -31.63
N GLU A 602 -35.85 -26.06 -30.46
CA GLU A 602 -36.94 -25.38 -29.68
C GLU A 602 -37.93 -26.14 -28.75
N ALA A 603 -37.59 -26.11 -27.44
CA ALA A 603 -38.31 -25.44 -26.32
C ALA A 603 -39.70 -25.87 -25.75
N ILE A 604 -39.86 -25.57 -24.44
CA ILE A 604 -41.08 -25.34 -23.62
C ILE A 604 -41.62 -26.47 -22.68
N SER A 605 -41.86 -26.06 -21.41
CA SER A 605 -42.79 -26.55 -20.37
C SER A 605 -42.40 -27.63 -19.32
N SER A 606 -42.65 -27.25 -18.06
CA SER A 606 -42.99 -28.05 -16.87
C SER A 606 -44.54 -28.26 -16.80
N PRO A 607 -45.20 -28.89 -15.79
CA PRO A 607 -44.74 -29.32 -14.46
C PRO A 607 -45.28 -30.70 -13.95
N ALA A 608 -44.97 -31.06 -12.70
CA ALA A 608 -45.75 -32.02 -11.89
C ALA A 608 -45.60 -31.77 -10.37
N GLN A 609 -46.69 -31.93 -9.61
CA GLN A 609 -46.82 -31.85 -8.14
C GLN A 609 -47.63 -33.05 -7.60
N THR A 610 -47.39 -33.47 -6.35
CA THR A 610 -48.35 -33.95 -5.30
C THR A 610 -47.54 -34.32 -4.02
N ALA A 611 -47.82 -33.97 -2.75
CA ALA A 611 -49.05 -33.71 -1.95
C ALA A 611 -49.72 -35.02 -1.43
N VAL A 612 -50.08 -35.26 -0.15
CA VAL A 612 -50.03 -34.51 1.16
C VAL A 612 -49.83 -35.53 2.33
N ASP A 613 -49.58 -35.15 3.60
CA ASP A 613 -50.53 -35.37 4.74
C ASP A 613 -50.03 -35.00 6.17
N SER A 614 -50.97 -35.01 7.14
CA SER A 614 -50.94 -34.34 8.46
C SER A 614 -51.40 -35.25 9.63
N ALA A 615 -51.10 -34.87 10.89
CA ALA A 615 -52.04 -34.96 12.05
C ALA A 615 -51.39 -34.54 13.40
N VAL A 616 -52.23 -34.08 14.33
CA VAL A 616 -51.93 -33.78 15.75
C VAL A 616 -52.73 -34.74 16.63
N ILE A 617 -52.17 -35.22 17.75
CA ILE A 617 -52.94 -35.71 18.91
C ILE A 617 -52.30 -35.15 20.19
N ASP A 618 -53.17 -34.70 21.09
CA ASP A 618 -52.90 -34.10 22.40
C ASP A 618 -53.22 -35.10 23.53
N ASN A 619 -52.57 -34.99 24.69
CA ASN A 619 -53.14 -35.47 25.96
C ASN A 619 -52.40 -34.93 27.20
N THR A 620 -53.17 -34.72 28.27
CA THR A 620 -52.89 -33.77 29.36
C THR A 620 -52.64 -34.41 30.74
N LEU A 621 -52.31 -33.54 31.72
CA LEU A 621 -52.39 -33.65 33.21
C LEU A 621 -51.03 -33.84 33.91
N ALA A 622 -50.51 -32.82 34.61
CA ALA A 622 -50.80 -32.40 36.00
C ALA A 622 -49.89 -33.15 37.03
N ASP A 623 -49.42 -32.59 38.15
CA ASP A 623 -49.74 -31.33 38.84
C ASP A 623 -48.63 -30.89 39.85
N ASN A 624 -48.82 -29.73 40.50
CA ASN A 624 -48.21 -29.29 41.78
C ASN A 624 -46.73 -28.80 41.87
N THR A 625 -46.60 -27.46 41.87
CA THR A 625 -45.78 -26.64 42.81
C THR A 625 -46.22 -26.88 44.28
N PRO A 626 -45.43 -26.59 45.36
CA PRO A 626 -44.95 -25.23 45.77
C PRO A 626 -43.59 -25.25 46.55
N VAL A 627 -42.97 -24.19 47.13
CA VAL A 627 -42.97 -22.69 47.02
C VAL A 627 -41.67 -22.17 47.68
N ASP A 628 -41.27 -20.94 47.33
CA ASP A 628 -40.37 -19.96 47.99
C ASP A 628 -39.66 -20.30 49.34
N SER A 629 -38.45 -19.76 49.53
CA SER A 629 -38.31 -18.42 50.17
C SER A 629 -36.87 -18.01 50.54
N THR A 630 -36.57 -16.71 50.30
CA THR A 630 -35.82 -15.75 51.16
C THR A 630 -34.47 -16.13 51.83
N THR A 631 -33.47 -15.25 52.07
CA THR A 631 -32.97 -13.94 51.58
C THR A 631 -31.74 -13.57 52.46
N VAL A 632 -31.02 -12.49 52.12
CA VAL A 632 -30.14 -11.66 53.01
C VAL A 632 -28.70 -12.14 53.28
N ASP A 633 -27.77 -11.42 52.63
CA ASP A 633 -26.53 -10.78 53.10
C ASP A 633 -25.58 -11.42 54.14
N SER A 634 -24.28 -11.22 53.88
CA SER A 634 -23.35 -10.33 54.65
C SER A 634 -21.95 -10.89 54.97
N THR A 635 -20.97 -10.22 54.36
CA THR A 635 -19.68 -9.75 54.95
C THR A 635 -18.48 -10.66 55.29
N THR A 636 -17.31 -10.08 54.99
CA THR A 636 -15.98 -10.20 55.65
C THR A 636 -15.09 -11.45 55.47
N VAL A 637 -14.26 -11.40 54.42
CA VAL A 637 -12.80 -11.16 54.47
C VAL A 637 -11.96 -11.83 55.58
N ALA A 638 -11.03 -12.68 55.11
CA ALA A 638 -9.70 -13.05 55.64
C ALA A 638 -9.55 -13.86 56.94
N GLN A 639 -8.93 -15.05 56.83
CA GLN A 639 -7.50 -15.22 57.19
C GLN A 639 -6.87 -16.57 56.75
N GLN A 640 -5.62 -16.46 56.28
CA GLN A 640 -4.46 -17.39 56.45
C GLN A 640 -4.54 -18.91 56.11
N THR A 641 -3.76 -19.25 55.07
CA THR A 641 -2.78 -20.35 54.99
C THR A 641 -3.09 -21.74 55.57
N THR A 642 -3.07 -22.75 54.69
CA THR A 642 -2.08 -23.84 54.75
C THR A 642 -2.05 -24.63 53.42
N GLN A 643 -0.91 -25.27 53.12
CA GLN A 643 -0.80 -26.17 51.97
C GLN A 643 -1.53 -27.49 52.24
N THR A 644 -2.35 -27.93 51.29
CA THR A 644 -2.62 -29.36 51.06
C THR A 644 -2.53 -29.66 49.58
N SER A 645 -1.65 -30.58 49.24
CA SER A 645 -1.55 -31.19 47.91
C SER A 645 -2.86 -31.92 47.58
N ALA A 646 -3.70 -31.33 46.74
CA ALA A 646 -4.87 -32.01 46.17
C ALA A 646 -4.43 -32.96 45.03
N SER A 647 -5.04 -34.14 44.96
CA SER A 647 -4.68 -35.20 44.02
C SER A 647 -5.11 -34.92 42.58
N LEU A 648 -4.42 -35.56 41.64
CA LEU A 648 -4.66 -35.56 40.18
C LEU A 648 -5.98 -36.27 39.77
N SER A 649 -7.03 -36.19 40.58
CA SER A 649 -8.24 -37.04 40.48
C SER A 649 -9.54 -36.30 40.17
N ASP A 650 -9.59 -34.97 40.29
CA ASP A 650 -10.79 -34.21 39.95
C ASP A 650 -10.88 -34.01 38.43
N GLN A 651 -11.40 -35.03 37.76
CA GLN A 651 -11.75 -34.98 36.34
C GLN A 651 -12.85 -33.95 36.10
N ILE A 652 -12.48 -32.70 35.80
CA ILE A 652 -13.41 -31.70 35.27
C ILE A 652 -13.82 -32.10 33.85
N SER A 653 -14.84 -32.95 33.78
CA SER A 653 -15.56 -33.31 32.57
C SER A 653 -16.25 -32.07 32.00
N TYR A 654 -15.63 -31.39 31.04
CA TYR A 654 -16.23 -30.25 30.33
C TYR A 654 -17.37 -30.73 29.42
N THR A 655 -18.61 -30.60 29.90
CA THR A 655 -19.84 -30.99 29.18
C THR A 655 -20.48 -29.86 28.37
N GLU A 656 -20.09 -28.60 28.61
CA GLU A 656 -20.70 -27.42 28.00
C GLU A 656 -19.65 -26.52 27.31
N GLY A 657 -20.02 -26.01 26.13
CA GLY A 657 -19.16 -25.25 25.22
C GLY A 657 -19.49 -25.54 23.74
N PRO A 658 -18.74 -24.97 22.78
CA PRO A 658 -19.01 -25.10 21.32
C PRO A 658 -18.99 -26.55 20.80
N ASN A 659 -18.44 -27.47 21.59
CA ASN A 659 -18.43 -28.91 21.36
C ASN A 659 -17.66 -29.32 20.10
N TRP A 660 -16.33 -29.12 20.11
CA TRP A 660 -15.45 -29.93 19.28
C TRP A 660 -15.64 -31.40 19.63
N THR A 661 -15.96 -32.22 18.63
CA THR A 661 -16.05 -33.68 18.77
C THR A 661 -14.95 -34.34 17.93
N THR A 662 -14.67 -35.62 18.19
CA THR A 662 -13.72 -36.40 17.37
C THR A 662 -14.05 -36.35 15.88
N ALA A 663 -15.33 -36.41 15.52
CA ALA A 663 -15.79 -36.31 14.13
C ALA A 663 -15.61 -34.90 13.54
N ARG A 664 -15.99 -33.84 14.28
CA ARG A 664 -15.86 -32.44 13.83
C ARG A 664 -14.38 -32.06 13.61
N LEU A 665 -13.51 -32.47 14.53
CA LEU A 665 -12.08 -32.17 14.45
C LEU A 665 -11.40 -32.94 13.30
N LEU A 666 -11.79 -34.19 13.04
CA LEU A 666 -11.35 -34.93 11.85
C LEU A 666 -11.86 -34.29 10.55
N GLN A 667 -13.11 -33.84 10.51
CA GLN A 667 -13.69 -33.16 9.34
C GLN A 667 -12.95 -31.86 9.01
N ALA A 668 -12.58 -31.08 10.04
CA ALA A 668 -11.81 -29.85 9.88
C ALA A 668 -10.35 -30.11 9.42
N THR A 669 -9.64 -31.01 10.11
CA THR A 669 -8.18 -31.17 9.94
C THR A 669 -7.76 -32.20 8.90
N LYS A 670 -8.62 -33.19 8.61
CA LYS A 670 -8.28 -34.43 7.90
C LYS A 670 -7.10 -35.20 8.53
N GLY A 671 -6.87 -35.02 9.84
CA GLY A 671 -5.81 -35.69 10.60
C GLY A 671 -6.11 -37.16 10.92
N GLN A 672 -5.18 -37.79 11.63
CA GLN A 672 -5.27 -39.17 12.12
C GLN A 672 -5.10 -39.18 13.63
N TRP A 673 -6.04 -39.75 14.37
CA TRP A 673 -5.85 -40.02 15.79
C TRP A 673 -4.79 -41.11 15.97
N LEU A 674 -3.69 -40.77 16.67
CA LEU A 674 -2.69 -41.74 17.14
C LEU A 674 -3.18 -42.41 18.42
N ASN A 675 -3.78 -41.62 19.31
CA ASN A 675 -4.55 -42.09 20.46
C ASN A 675 -5.94 -41.45 20.37
N LYS A 676 -6.99 -42.27 20.23
CA LYS A 676 -8.35 -41.80 19.93
C LYS A 676 -9.20 -41.80 21.20
N PRO A 677 -9.88 -40.69 21.55
CA PRO A 677 -10.72 -40.66 22.74
C PRO A 677 -12.10 -41.30 22.52
N ASP A 678 -12.80 -41.54 23.63
CA ASP A 678 -14.21 -41.95 23.67
C ASP A 678 -15.11 -41.02 22.80
N PRO A 679 -16.16 -41.52 22.10
CA PRO A 679 -17.05 -40.70 21.29
C PRO A 679 -17.76 -39.53 22.03
N ARG A 680 -17.88 -39.61 23.35
CA ARG A 680 -18.42 -38.55 24.23
C ARG A 680 -17.44 -37.40 24.47
N TRP A 681 -16.15 -37.56 24.12
CA TRP A 681 -15.13 -36.52 24.26
C TRP A 681 -15.53 -35.18 23.64
N ARG A 682 -15.26 -34.10 24.36
CA ARG A 682 -15.49 -32.72 23.94
C ARG A 682 -14.26 -31.86 24.21
N SER A 683 -14.09 -30.83 23.39
CA SER A 683 -13.21 -29.71 23.69
C SER A 683 -13.97 -28.38 23.53
N THR A 684 -13.63 -27.42 24.39
CA THR A 684 -14.16 -26.05 24.38
C THR A 684 -13.36 -25.13 23.47
N GLY A 685 -12.13 -25.48 23.08
CA GLY A 685 -11.29 -24.60 22.28
C GLY A 685 -9.92 -25.14 21.91
N LEU A 686 -9.07 -24.23 21.43
CA LEU A 686 -7.70 -24.51 21.00
C LEU A 686 -6.72 -23.66 21.83
N CYS A 687 -5.47 -24.08 21.95
CA CYS A 687 -4.41 -23.32 22.57
C CYS A 687 -3.13 -23.46 21.74
N ILE A 688 -2.58 -22.31 21.31
CA ILE A 688 -1.37 -22.21 20.49
C ILE A 688 -0.22 -21.49 21.23
N HIS A 689 -0.45 -21.04 22.47
CA HIS A 689 0.50 -20.30 23.30
C HIS A 689 0.19 -20.54 24.78
N ALA A 690 1.14 -21.04 25.57
CA ALA A 690 0.85 -21.57 26.92
C ALA A 690 0.14 -20.57 27.88
N PRO A 691 0.49 -19.26 27.92
CA PRO A 691 -0.25 -18.26 28.71
C PRO A 691 -1.73 -18.08 28.36
N THR A 692 -2.22 -18.60 27.22
CA THR A 692 -3.63 -18.54 26.82
C THR A 692 -4.36 -19.88 27.02
N PHE A 693 -3.72 -20.84 27.67
CA PHE A 693 -4.30 -22.15 27.96
C PHE A 693 -5.41 -22.03 29.02
N LYS A 694 -6.55 -22.66 28.73
CA LYS A 694 -7.72 -22.72 29.61
C LYS A 694 -8.18 -24.18 29.76
N PRO A 695 -8.88 -24.52 30.86
CA PRO A 695 -9.54 -25.82 30.99
C PRO A 695 -10.42 -26.15 29.77
N GLY A 696 -10.40 -27.43 29.36
CA GLY A 696 -11.19 -27.89 28.21
C GLY A 696 -10.56 -27.65 26.83
N HIS A 697 -9.42 -26.95 26.72
CA HIS A 697 -8.77 -26.69 25.44
C HIS A 697 -7.93 -27.87 24.92
N MET A 698 -7.81 -27.98 23.60
CA MET A 698 -6.75 -28.75 22.92
C MET A 698 -5.47 -27.94 22.85
N ILE A 699 -4.30 -28.58 22.81
CA ILE A 699 -3.00 -27.93 22.62
C ILE A 699 -2.41 -28.26 21.26
N VAL A 700 -1.89 -27.24 20.56
CA VAL A 700 -0.95 -27.44 19.45
C VAL A 700 0.45 -27.58 20.03
N LEU A 701 1.08 -28.73 19.80
CA LEU A 701 2.46 -28.97 20.19
C LEU A 701 3.44 -28.45 19.15
N ARG A 702 4.58 -27.99 19.64
CA ARG A 702 5.76 -27.57 18.88
C ARG A 702 6.45 -28.76 18.21
N PRO A 703 6.61 -28.77 16.88
CA PRO A 703 7.54 -29.65 16.15
C PRO A 703 9.00 -29.42 16.57
N GLU A 704 9.85 -30.45 16.48
CA GLU A 704 11.25 -30.39 16.94
C GLU A 704 12.07 -29.25 16.30
N HIS A 705 11.75 -28.86 15.07
CA HIS A 705 12.43 -27.80 14.32
C HIS A 705 11.69 -26.44 14.30
N ASP A 706 10.57 -26.31 15.00
CA ASP A 706 9.85 -25.03 15.13
C ASP A 706 10.10 -24.40 16.51
N LYS A 707 10.19 -23.06 16.59
CA LYS A 707 10.26 -22.33 17.87
C LYS A 707 8.89 -21.83 18.36
N ARG A 708 7.84 -22.00 17.53
CA ARG A 708 6.46 -21.57 17.79
C ARG A 708 5.69 -22.66 18.56
N PHE A 709 4.46 -22.38 18.96
CA PHE A 709 3.60 -23.29 19.74
C PHE A 709 4.18 -23.72 21.11
N ILE A 710 3.49 -24.64 21.78
CA ILE A 710 3.79 -25.10 23.14
C ILE A 710 4.79 -26.27 23.06
N PRO A 711 5.98 -26.17 23.68
CA PRO A 711 6.96 -27.25 23.70
C PRO A 711 6.53 -28.35 24.68
N LEU A 712 7.05 -29.57 24.43
CA LEU A 712 6.58 -30.77 25.13
C LEU A 712 6.89 -30.77 26.64
N ASP A 713 8.06 -30.25 27.01
CA ASP A 713 8.51 -30.06 28.39
C ASP A 713 7.56 -29.17 29.20
N LYS A 714 7.00 -28.13 28.58
CA LYS A 714 6.05 -27.21 29.22
C LYS A 714 4.66 -27.79 29.47
N LEU A 715 4.33 -29.00 28.99
CA LEU A 715 3.07 -29.65 29.35
C LEU A 715 2.97 -29.94 30.86
N ALA A 716 4.09 -30.29 31.50
CA ALA A 716 4.13 -30.61 32.93
C ALA A 716 3.96 -29.38 33.85
N GLU A 717 4.12 -28.16 33.31
CA GLU A 717 3.96 -26.90 34.02
C GLU A 717 2.54 -26.31 33.89
N LEU A 718 1.64 -26.95 33.13
CA LEU A 718 0.28 -26.45 32.90
C LEU A 718 -0.63 -26.68 34.10
N SER A 719 -1.48 -25.71 34.40
CA SER A 719 -2.45 -25.77 35.50
C SER A 719 -3.55 -26.85 35.33
N PHE A 720 -3.70 -27.41 34.12
CA PHE A 720 -4.75 -28.40 33.78
C PHE A 720 -4.24 -29.35 32.69
N PHE A 721 -4.86 -30.52 32.54
CA PHE A 721 -4.60 -31.40 31.39
C PHE A 721 -5.30 -30.88 30.12
N PRO A 722 -4.66 -30.93 28.94
CA PRO A 722 -5.32 -30.62 27.67
C PRO A 722 -6.29 -31.74 27.26
N GLN A 723 -7.38 -31.38 26.60
CA GLN A 723 -8.37 -32.36 26.11
C GLN A 723 -7.82 -33.21 24.96
N ALA A 724 -6.91 -32.67 24.15
CA ALA A 724 -6.12 -33.41 23.17
C ALA A 724 -4.85 -32.65 22.82
N LEU A 725 -3.85 -33.37 22.30
CA LEU A 725 -2.68 -32.79 21.64
C LEU A 725 -2.86 -32.86 20.12
N ILE A 726 -2.49 -31.79 19.42
CA ILE A 726 -2.39 -31.73 17.96
C ILE A 726 -0.91 -31.58 17.60
N THR A 727 -0.37 -32.51 16.80
CA THR A 727 1.05 -32.58 16.45
C THR A 727 1.26 -32.93 14.97
N GLN A 728 2.42 -32.59 14.43
CA GLN A 728 2.84 -33.00 13.08
C GLN A 728 3.67 -34.29 13.07
N GLU A 729 4.23 -34.66 14.21
CA GLU A 729 5.23 -35.72 14.36
C GLU A 729 4.59 -36.99 14.97
N LYS A 730 5.36 -38.08 15.06
CA LYS A 730 5.00 -39.20 15.95
C LYS A 730 5.54 -38.86 17.33
N LEU A 731 4.74 -39.06 18.36
CA LEU A 731 5.07 -38.63 19.73
C LEU A 731 4.94 -39.83 20.68
N ASP A 732 5.95 -40.05 21.52
CA ASP A 732 5.93 -41.14 22.52
C ASP A 732 5.20 -40.72 23.80
N ILE A 733 3.87 -40.73 23.69
CA ILE A 733 2.92 -40.23 24.69
C ILE A 733 2.89 -41.14 25.94
N ALA A 734 3.39 -42.38 25.84
CA ALA A 734 3.43 -43.33 26.95
C ALA A 734 4.27 -42.84 28.13
N SER A 735 5.22 -41.93 27.88
CA SER A 735 6.05 -41.26 28.88
C SER A 735 5.33 -40.16 29.69
N LEU A 736 4.18 -39.65 29.22
CA LEU A 736 3.45 -38.52 29.81
C LEU A 736 2.10 -38.95 30.39
N ASN A 737 1.23 -39.51 29.56
CA ASN A 737 -0.04 -40.10 29.97
C ASN A 737 -0.59 -40.95 28.80
N PRO A 738 -0.62 -42.30 28.90
CA PRO A 738 -1.04 -43.18 27.80
C PRO A 738 -2.51 -43.03 27.39
N GLU A 739 -3.37 -42.39 28.20
CA GLU A 739 -4.77 -42.12 27.88
C GLU A 739 -4.98 -40.77 27.16
N LEU A 740 -3.95 -39.93 27.06
CA LEU A 740 -4.07 -38.59 26.50
C LEU A 740 -4.35 -38.63 24.98
N PRO A 741 -5.45 -38.02 24.50
CA PRO A 741 -5.81 -38.08 23.08
C PRO A 741 -4.84 -37.29 22.21
N VAL A 742 -4.40 -37.87 21.09
CA VAL A 742 -3.45 -37.21 20.18
C VAL A 742 -3.87 -37.34 18.74
N LEU A 743 -4.04 -36.19 18.09
CA LEU A 743 -4.33 -36.04 16.68
C LEU A 743 -3.05 -35.64 15.92
N LYS A 744 -2.60 -36.51 15.02
CA LYS A 744 -1.56 -36.17 14.06
C LYS A 744 -2.15 -35.48 12.85
N VAL A 745 -1.54 -34.39 12.39
CA VAL A 745 -1.86 -33.69 11.14
C VAL A 745 -0.63 -33.59 10.25
N ASN A 746 -0.81 -33.32 8.95
CA ASN A 746 0.32 -33.21 8.02
C ASN A 746 0.99 -31.81 8.04
N ASN A 747 0.26 -30.78 8.45
CA ASN A 747 0.76 -29.40 8.54
C ASN A 747 -0.02 -28.64 9.63
N LEU A 748 0.68 -28.12 10.65
CA LEU A 748 0.04 -27.45 11.79
C LEU A 748 -0.58 -26.09 11.44
N ASP A 749 0.12 -25.24 10.69
CA ASP A 749 -0.39 -23.93 10.26
C ASP A 749 -1.73 -24.09 9.51
N LYS A 750 -1.78 -25.01 8.54
CA LYS A 750 -3.00 -25.35 7.81
C LYS A 750 -4.09 -25.90 8.73
N ALA A 751 -3.75 -26.83 9.62
CA ALA A 751 -4.73 -27.41 10.54
C ALA A 751 -5.36 -26.34 11.45
N ILE A 752 -4.58 -25.39 11.98
CA ILE A 752 -5.09 -24.28 12.79
C ILE A 752 -6.09 -23.44 11.98
N ILE A 753 -5.74 -23.04 10.76
CA ILE A 753 -6.60 -22.24 9.89
C ILE A 753 -7.89 -23.01 9.53
N ASP A 754 -7.79 -24.28 9.17
CA ASP A 754 -8.94 -25.10 8.78
C ASP A 754 -9.88 -25.40 9.98
N ILE A 755 -9.34 -25.54 11.20
CA ILE A 755 -10.12 -25.55 12.46
C ILE A 755 -10.87 -24.22 12.63
N GLY A 756 -10.21 -23.07 12.44
CA GLY A 756 -10.86 -21.74 12.52
C GLY A 756 -11.97 -21.54 11.49
N ARG A 757 -11.74 -21.93 10.23
CA ARG A 757 -12.74 -21.92 9.14
C ARG A 757 -13.94 -22.81 9.48
N TYR A 758 -13.68 -24.01 10.01
CA TYR A 758 -14.72 -24.94 10.41
C TYR A 758 -15.58 -24.34 11.52
N ALA A 759 -14.96 -23.81 12.59
CA ALA A 759 -15.69 -23.14 13.67
C ALA A 759 -16.58 -22.00 13.16
N ARG A 760 -16.07 -21.09 12.32
CA ARG A 760 -16.88 -20.02 11.71
C ARG A 760 -18.06 -20.55 10.90
N SER A 761 -17.94 -21.73 10.26
CA SER A 761 -19.03 -22.34 9.50
C SER A 761 -20.19 -22.85 10.37
N GLN A 762 -19.94 -23.10 11.67
CA GLN A 762 -20.95 -23.57 12.62
C GLN A 762 -21.63 -22.39 13.37
N MET A 763 -20.96 -21.25 13.45
CA MET A 763 -21.47 -20.02 14.09
C MET A 763 -22.67 -19.44 13.35
N LYS A 764 -23.77 -19.19 14.10
CA LYS A 764 -25.01 -18.57 13.59
C LYS A 764 -25.17 -17.09 13.96
N GLY A 765 -24.51 -16.65 15.03
CA GLY A 765 -24.52 -15.25 15.47
C GLY A 765 -23.84 -14.29 14.48
N LYS A 766 -23.96 -12.99 14.78
CA LYS A 766 -23.42 -11.91 13.96
C LYS A 766 -21.94 -11.74 14.20
N VAL A 767 -21.14 -11.78 13.13
CA VAL A 767 -19.69 -11.60 13.22
C VAL A 767 -19.30 -10.19 12.80
N ILE A 768 -18.63 -9.48 13.71
CA ILE A 768 -18.21 -8.09 13.56
C ILE A 768 -16.68 -8.05 13.41
N GLY A 769 -16.18 -7.65 12.25
CA GLY A 769 -14.74 -7.46 12.02
C GLY A 769 -14.31 -6.01 12.27
N VAL A 770 -13.21 -5.77 12.99
CA VAL A 770 -12.73 -4.41 13.32
C VAL A 770 -11.31 -4.20 12.83
N THR A 771 -11.11 -3.22 11.93
CA THR A 771 -9.79 -2.83 11.43
C THR A 771 -9.53 -1.32 11.48
N GLY A 772 -8.29 -0.92 11.20
CA GLY A 772 -7.78 0.45 11.24
C GLY A 772 -6.33 0.55 11.73
N SER A 773 -5.74 1.73 11.69
CA SER A 773 -4.37 1.97 12.21
C SER A 773 -4.35 2.09 13.73
N SER A 774 -5.33 2.77 14.34
CA SER A 774 -5.52 2.96 15.78
C SER A 774 -6.95 2.63 16.23
N GLY A 775 -7.21 2.52 17.54
CA GLY A 775 -8.55 2.37 18.12
C GLY A 775 -9.21 0.98 18.03
N LYS A 776 -8.64 0.03 17.27
CA LYS A 776 -9.19 -1.33 17.10
C LYS A 776 -9.53 -2.05 18.41
N THR A 777 -8.52 -2.27 19.26
CA THR A 777 -8.68 -3.03 20.53
C THR A 777 -9.69 -2.36 21.47
N THR A 778 -9.67 -1.03 21.53
CA THR A 778 -10.63 -0.24 22.31
C THR A 778 -12.05 -0.41 21.77
N THR A 779 -12.23 -0.36 20.45
CA THR A 779 -13.52 -0.57 19.78
C THR A 779 -14.06 -1.98 20.02
N VAL A 780 -13.22 -3.02 19.92
CA VAL A 780 -13.61 -4.40 20.25
C VAL A 780 -14.07 -4.52 21.71
N ALA A 781 -13.32 -3.94 22.66
CA ALA A 781 -13.68 -3.95 24.07
C ALA A 781 -14.97 -3.17 24.36
N MET A 782 -15.16 -2.00 23.75
CA MET A 782 -16.40 -1.21 23.86
C MET A 782 -17.60 -1.97 23.29
N LEU A 783 -17.49 -2.57 22.09
CA LEU A 783 -18.54 -3.39 21.49
C LEU A 783 -18.89 -4.61 22.37
N ASN A 784 -17.89 -5.30 22.91
CA ASN A 784 -18.10 -6.44 23.80
C ASN A 784 -18.76 -6.04 25.13
N GLN A 785 -18.68 -4.79 25.56
CA GLN A 785 -19.41 -4.27 26.70
C GLN A 785 -20.83 -3.79 26.30
N VAL A 786 -20.94 -3.10 25.16
CA VAL A 786 -22.18 -2.50 24.64
C VAL A 786 -23.20 -3.54 24.19
N LEU A 787 -22.77 -4.68 23.64
CA LEU A 787 -23.68 -5.69 23.08
C LEU A 787 -24.24 -6.68 24.13
N LYS A 788 -23.68 -6.75 25.34
CA LYS A 788 -24.13 -7.64 26.43
C LYS A 788 -25.61 -7.55 26.82
N PRO A 789 -26.27 -6.37 26.83
CA PRO A 789 -27.70 -6.27 27.13
C PRO A 789 -28.60 -6.95 26.08
N TYR A 790 -28.08 -7.24 24.87
CA TYR A 790 -28.84 -7.77 23.74
C TYR A 790 -28.54 -9.24 23.44
N GLY A 791 -27.49 -9.81 24.05
CA GLY A 791 -27.09 -11.19 23.81
C GLY A 791 -25.69 -11.53 24.31
N SER A 792 -25.33 -12.80 24.14
CA SER A 792 -24.03 -13.36 24.48
C SER A 792 -22.93 -12.88 23.51
N THR A 793 -21.74 -12.59 24.05
CA THR A 793 -20.63 -12.01 23.28
C THR A 793 -19.35 -12.84 23.39
N ALA A 794 -18.66 -12.98 22.26
CA ALA A 794 -17.27 -13.42 22.18
C ALA A 794 -16.43 -12.34 21.49
N GLN A 795 -15.14 -12.23 21.82
CA GLN A 795 -14.24 -11.21 21.27
C GLN A 795 -12.84 -11.76 21.00
N THR A 796 -12.02 -11.05 20.22
CA THR A 796 -10.57 -11.34 20.13
C THR A 796 -9.91 -11.25 21.50
N GLU A 797 -9.23 -12.32 21.89
CA GLU A 797 -8.38 -12.36 23.06
C GLU A 797 -6.93 -11.96 22.74
N HIS A 798 -6.31 -11.22 23.67
CA HIS A 798 -4.97 -10.65 23.55
C HIS A 798 -4.79 -9.86 22.23
N ASN A 799 -3.60 -9.95 21.61
CA ASN A 799 -3.26 -9.31 20.34
C ASN A 799 -3.36 -10.28 19.15
N ALA A 800 -4.20 -11.32 19.25
CA ALA A 800 -4.27 -12.42 18.29
C ALA A 800 -5.09 -12.07 17.04
N ASN A 801 -4.67 -11.03 16.31
CA ASN A 801 -5.38 -10.35 15.22
C ASN A 801 -4.82 -10.63 13.80
N LEU A 802 -3.86 -11.57 13.69
CA LEU A 802 -3.30 -12.14 12.45
C LEU A 802 -3.94 -13.51 12.15
N PRO A 803 -3.79 -14.11 10.95
CA PRO A 803 -4.56 -15.29 10.53
C PRO A 803 -4.59 -16.45 11.54
N ARG A 804 -3.44 -16.87 12.09
CA ARG A 804 -3.38 -17.90 13.15
C ARG A 804 -4.14 -17.51 14.41
N GLY A 805 -4.04 -16.25 14.81
CA GLY A 805 -4.71 -15.72 16.01
C GLY A 805 -6.21 -15.62 15.84
N ILE A 806 -6.68 -15.20 14.67
CA ILE A 806 -8.10 -15.19 14.29
C ILE A 806 -8.65 -16.61 14.25
N ALA A 807 -7.92 -17.55 13.66
CA ALA A 807 -8.30 -18.97 13.64
C ALA A 807 -8.41 -19.55 15.06
N TRP A 808 -7.46 -19.23 15.94
CA TRP A 808 -7.48 -19.61 17.36
C TRP A 808 -8.69 -19.03 18.11
N ASN A 809 -9.00 -17.75 17.90
CA ASN A 809 -10.18 -17.10 18.48
C ASN A 809 -11.48 -17.75 18.00
N LEU A 810 -11.65 -17.95 16.68
CA LEU A 810 -12.80 -18.63 16.11
C LEU A 810 -12.95 -20.07 16.64
N ALA A 811 -11.83 -20.80 16.79
CA ALA A 811 -11.81 -22.16 17.31
C ALA A 811 -12.20 -22.28 18.78
N SER A 812 -12.10 -21.19 19.56
CA SER A 812 -12.28 -21.18 21.02
C SER A 812 -13.46 -20.33 21.50
N ALA A 813 -14.07 -19.54 20.61
CA ALA A 813 -15.33 -18.83 20.90
C ALA A 813 -16.51 -19.82 20.95
N PRO A 814 -17.49 -19.63 21.86
CA PRO A 814 -18.76 -20.36 21.81
C PRO A 814 -19.47 -20.13 20.46
N TRP A 815 -19.93 -21.21 19.81
CA TRP A 815 -20.49 -21.14 18.45
C TRP A 815 -21.95 -20.66 18.43
N ASP A 816 -22.58 -20.69 19.59
CA ASP A 816 -23.90 -20.19 19.93
C ASP A 816 -23.89 -18.72 20.40
N SER A 817 -22.72 -18.07 20.50
CA SER A 817 -22.65 -16.62 20.80
C SER A 817 -23.43 -15.79 19.78
N ASP A 818 -24.28 -14.89 20.29
CA ASP A 818 -25.09 -13.98 19.46
C ASP A 818 -24.22 -13.00 18.67
N PHE A 819 -23.10 -12.57 19.27
CA PHE A 819 -22.13 -11.65 18.67
C PHE A 819 -20.69 -12.15 18.82
N VAL A 820 -19.91 -12.14 17.73
CA VAL A 820 -18.47 -12.49 17.73
C VAL A 820 -17.67 -11.32 17.14
N ILE A 821 -16.83 -10.68 17.95
CA ILE A 821 -16.20 -9.40 17.64
C ILE A 821 -14.68 -9.56 17.47
N LEU A 822 -14.18 -9.47 16.24
CA LEU A 822 -12.80 -9.83 15.91
C LEU A 822 -11.94 -8.63 15.48
N GLU A 823 -10.83 -8.42 16.17
CA GLU A 823 -9.79 -7.48 15.73
C GLU A 823 -9.02 -8.08 14.54
N MET A 824 -8.89 -7.30 13.46
CA MET A 824 -8.21 -7.71 12.23
C MET A 824 -7.05 -6.75 11.91
N ALA A 825 -5.82 -7.27 12.01
CA ALA A 825 -4.61 -6.56 11.59
C ALA A 825 -4.42 -6.61 10.06
N ILE A 826 -3.54 -5.74 9.56
CA ILE A 826 -3.28 -5.60 8.11
C ILE A 826 -2.55 -6.80 7.50
N GLY A 827 -1.72 -7.49 8.29
CA GLY A 827 -1.01 -8.70 7.86
C GLY A 827 -2.00 -9.83 7.53
N GLY A 828 -1.97 -10.31 6.29
CA GLY A 828 -2.86 -11.37 5.81
C GLY A 828 -4.33 -10.97 5.68
N MET A 829 -4.66 -9.68 5.49
CA MET A 829 -6.06 -9.21 5.55
C MET A 829 -7.05 -9.98 4.65
N ILE A 830 -6.65 -10.42 3.45
CA ILE A 830 -7.50 -11.23 2.56
C ILE A 830 -7.84 -12.58 3.21
N GLN A 831 -6.86 -13.27 3.80
CA GLN A 831 -7.06 -14.52 4.53
C GLN A 831 -7.89 -14.31 5.80
N ASN A 832 -7.67 -13.19 6.50
CA ASN A 832 -8.48 -12.81 7.66
C ASN A 832 -9.95 -12.63 7.23
N ALA A 833 -10.22 -11.91 6.14
CA ALA A 833 -11.57 -11.68 5.63
C ALA A 833 -12.26 -12.98 5.15
N GLU A 834 -11.53 -13.84 4.43
CA GLU A 834 -12.01 -15.17 3.98
C GLU A 834 -12.42 -16.06 5.16
N MET A 835 -11.63 -16.03 6.23
CA MET A 835 -11.90 -16.83 7.42
C MET A 835 -13.04 -16.26 8.25
N VAL A 836 -13.04 -14.94 8.48
CA VAL A 836 -14.00 -14.24 9.36
C VAL A 836 -15.39 -14.13 8.73
N ARG A 837 -15.50 -13.80 7.44
CA ARG A 837 -16.78 -13.55 6.72
C ARG A 837 -17.74 -12.71 7.57
N ALA A 838 -17.33 -11.47 7.81
CA ALA A 838 -18.05 -10.56 8.69
C ALA A 838 -19.43 -10.19 8.13
N ASP A 839 -20.42 -10.08 9.03
CA ASP A 839 -21.74 -9.53 8.76
C ASP A 839 -21.74 -7.99 8.89
N ILE A 840 -20.82 -7.46 9.70
CA ILE A 840 -20.54 -6.03 9.87
C ILE A 840 -19.02 -5.81 9.91
N ALA A 841 -18.49 -4.86 9.15
CA ALA A 841 -17.08 -4.47 9.21
C ALA A 841 -16.91 -3.02 9.67
N VAL A 842 -16.16 -2.79 10.75
CA VAL A 842 -15.82 -1.48 11.30
C VAL A 842 -14.41 -1.09 10.85
N PHE A 843 -14.28 0.08 10.24
CA PHE A 843 -13.02 0.65 9.79
C PHE A 843 -12.75 1.97 10.55
N THR A 844 -11.88 1.91 11.57
CA THR A 844 -11.75 2.98 12.57
C THR A 844 -10.97 4.21 12.10
N ASN A 845 -9.87 4.03 11.35
CA ASN A 845 -9.04 5.09 10.76
C ASN A 845 -7.91 4.51 9.89
N VAL A 846 -7.35 5.34 9.02
CA VAL A 846 -6.03 5.17 8.39
C VAL A 846 -5.08 6.20 8.98
N ALA A 847 -3.84 5.79 9.24
CA ALA A 847 -2.76 6.67 9.70
C ALA A 847 -1.39 6.05 9.34
N PRO A 848 -0.32 6.85 9.22
CA PRO A 848 1.05 6.37 9.03
C PRO A 848 1.47 5.39 10.14
N ALA A 849 1.48 4.10 9.81
CA ALA A 849 1.87 3.00 10.69
C ALA A 849 2.27 1.81 9.81
N HIS A 850 3.27 1.02 10.20
CA HIS A 850 3.79 -0.07 9.37
C HIS A 850 4.35 0.39 8.00
N LEU A 851 4.80 1.65 7.87
CA LEU A 851 5.39 2.19 6.63
C LEU A 851 6.73 1.54 6.26
N GLN A 852 7.37 0.84 7.20
CA GLN A 852 8.50 -0.06 6.89
C GLN A 852 8.11 -1.19 5.92
N TYR A 853 6.82 -1.55 5.86
CA TYR A 853 6.26 -2.61 5.02
C TYR A 853 5.29 -2.07 3.94
N HIS A 854 5.00 -0.76 3.94
CA HIS A 854 4.00 -0.12 3.08
C HIS A 854 4.45 1.25 2.58
N SER A 855 4.23 1.53 1.30
CA SER A 855 4.74 2.73 0.63
C SER A 855 4.17 4.04 1.17
N ASN A 856 2.90 4.04 1.58
CA ASN A 856 2.15 5.21 2.07
C ASN A 856 0.79 4.79 2.67
N THR A 857 0.03 5.78 3.17
CA THR A 857 -1.31 5.58 3.75
C THR A 857 -2.37 5.11 2.76
N GLU A 858 -2.27 5.45 1.46
CA GLU A 858 -3.18 4.94 0.42
C GLU A 858 -3.03 3.42 0.24
N GLU A 859 -1.81 2.89 0.32
CA GLU A 859 -1.56 1.44 0.30
C GLU A 859 -2.11 0.76 1.56
N ILE A 860 -1.92 1.39 2.73
CA ILE A 860 -2.49 0.94 4.01
C ILE A 860 -4.02 0.89 3.95
N ALA A 861 -4.65 1.91 3.36
CA ALA A 861 -6.09 1.95 3.15
C ALA A 861 -6.53 0.79 2.25
N TYR A 862 -5.95 0.66 1.05
CA TYR A 862 -6.27 -0.40 0.10
C TYR A 862 -6.10 -1.82 0.68
N LYS A 863 -5.01 -2.07 1.43
CA LYS A 863 -4.76 -3.36 2.09
C LYS A 863 -5.73 -3.62 3.25
N LYS A 864 -6.11 -2.61 4.04
CA LYS A 864 -7.14 -2.76 5.10
C LYS A 864 -8.55 -2.93 4.54
N SER A 865 -8.89 -2.28 3.43
CA SER A 865 -10.20 -2.40 2.76
C SER A 865 -10.49 -3.83 2.29
N GLN A 866 -9.48 -4.71 2.22
CA GLN A 866 -9.69 -6.15 1.97
C GLN A 866 -10.53 -6.85 3.06
N ILE A 867 -10.78 -6.20 4.22
CA ILE A 867 -11.78 -6.66 5.20
C ILE A 867 -13.17 -6.88 4.55
N PHE A 868 -13.53 -6.08 3.54
CA PHE A 868 -14.80 -6.17 2.83
C PHE A 868 -14.86 -7.35 1.84
N SER A 869 -13.72 -7.95 1.48
CA SER A 869 -13.61 -8.80 0.28
C SER A 869 -14.47 -10.07 0.28
N TYR A 870 -14.82 -10.59 1.46
CA TYR A 870 -15.65 -11.79 1.66
C TYR A 870 -16.94 -11.53 2.44
N MET A 871 -17.34 -10.25 2.56
CA MET A 871 -18.66 -9.88 3.07
C MET A 871 -19.74 -10.16 2.01
N LYS A 872 -20.98 -10.37 2.45
CA LYS A 872 -22.12 -10.56 1.54
C LYS A 872 -22.64 -9.19 1.07
N PRO A 873 -23.15 -9.06 -0.16
CA PRO A 873 -23.93 -7.88 -0.56
C PRO A 873 -25.06 -7.60 0.45
N GLY A 874 -25.28 -6.33 0.77
CA GLY A 874 -26.22 -5.88 1.80
C GLY A 874 -25.73 -6.03 3.26
N SER A 875 -24.53 -6.55 3.50
CA SER A 875 -23.86 -6.45 4.81
C SER A 875 -23.40 -5.01 5.09
N HIS A 876 -23.12 -4.67 6.35
CA HIS A 876 -22.84 -3.27 6.75
C HIS A 876 -21.34 -2.96 6.86
N ALA A 877 -20.91 -1.87 6.24
CA ALA A 877 -19.59 -1.28 6.42
C ALA A 877 -19.71 0.02 7.24
N ILE A 878 -19.10 0.04 8.42
CA ILE A 878 -19.07 1.20 9.33
C ILE A 878 -17.72 1.89 9.15
N ILE A 879 -17.71 3.08 8.55
CA ILE A 879 -16.49 3.71 8.02
C ILE A 879 -16.31 5.11 8.61
N ASN A 880 -15.09 5.40 9.10
CA ASN A 880 -14.77 6.74 9.58
C ASN A 880 -14.70 7.76 8.42
N ARG A 881 -15.60 8.75 8.41
CA ARG A 881 -15.69 9.79 7.38
C ARG A 881 -14.54 10.80 7.45
N ASP A 882 -13.90 10.95 8.61
CA ASP A 882 -12.79 11.90 8.85
C ASP A 882 -11.45 11.46 8.22
N MET A 883 -11.39 10.27 7.59
CA MET A 883 -10.15 9.75 6.99
C MET A 883 -9.77 10.48 5.70
N GLN A 884 -8.48 10.79 5.53
CA GLN A 884 -7.96 11.34 4.26
C GLN A 884 -8.11 10.34 3.10
N GLU A 885 -8.00 9.04 3.39
CA GLU A 885 -8.16 7.95 2.42
C GLU A 885 -9.61 7.48 2.27
N TRP A 886 -10.59 8.29 2.70
CA TRP A 886 -12.03 7.99 2.62
C TRP A 886 -12.44 7.34 1.30
N ASP A 887 -12.12 7.96 0.16
CA ASP A 887 -12.57 7.51 -1.17
C ASP A 887 -12.12 6.06 -1.49
N ILE A 888 -10.94 5.65 -0.99
CA ILE A 888 -10.40 4.29 -1.21
C ILE A 888 -11.18 3.26 -0.40
N VAL A 889 -11.62 3.63 0.82
CA VAL A 889 -12.34 2.73 1.72
C VAL A 889 -13.82 2.65 1.33
N GLU A 890 -14.43 3.80 1.00
CA GLU A 890 -15.77 3.88 0.45
C GLU A 890 -15.90 3.07 -0.85
N GLN A 891 -15.03 3.30 -1.84
CA GLN A 891 -15.10 2.60 -3.12
C GLN A 891 -15.00 1.08 -2.97
N ALA A 892 -14.16 0.59 -2.04
CA ALA A 892 -14.03 -0.84 -1.78
C ALA A 892 -15.29 -1.45 -1.14
N ALA A 893 -15.99 -0.72 -0.28
CA ALA A 893 -17.28 -1.14 0.27
C ALA A 893 -18.40 -1.10 -0.79
N GLN A 894 -18.45 -0.05 -1.62
CA GLN A 894 -19.39 0.08 -2.74
C GLN A 894 -19.21 -1.06 -3.77
N GLN A 895 -17.98 -1.44 -4.11
CA GLN A 895 -17.68 -2.58 -5.00
C GLN A 895 -18.20 -3.92 -4.49
N LYS A 896 -18.45 -4.04 -3.18
CA LYS A 896 -19.04 -5.23 -2.54
C LYS A 896 -20.55 -5.09 -2.30
N ALA A 897 -21.16 -4.01 -2.79
CA ALA A 897 -22.56 -3.65 -2.60
C ALA A 897 -22.97 -3.70 -1.10
N LEU A 898 -22.11 -3.12 -0.25
CA LEU A 898 -22.36 -3.02 1.19
C LEU A 898 -23.18 -1.77 1.53
N ASN A 899 -23.98 -1.88 2.58
CA ASN A 899 -24.65 -0.74 3.19
C ASN A 899 -23.61 0.04 4.00
N ILE A 900 -23.29 1.26 3.58
CA ILE A 900 -22.30 2.10 4.26
C ILE A 900 -23.01 2.92 5.33
N ILE A 901 -22.49 2.88 6.56
CA ILE A 901 -22.85 3.77 7.66
C ILE A 901 -21.58 4.53 8.03
N THR A 902 -21.66 5.85 8.09
CA THR A 902 -20.52 6.72 8.31
C THR A 902 -20.52 7.28 9.72
N PHE A 903 -19.34 7.44 10.31
CA PHE A 903 -19.17 8.09 11.59
C PHE A 903 -17.96 9.03 11.58
N GLY A 904 -17.94 10.07 12.40
CA GLY A 904 -16.87 11.06 12.40
C GLY A 904 -17.27 12.37 13.04
N GLN A 905 -16.46 13.41 12.88
CA GLN A 905 -16.82 14.81 13.11
C GLN A 905 -17.29 15.48 11.80
N HIS A 906 -16.98 14.89 10.65
CA HIS A 906 -17.37 15.39 9.33
C HIS A 906 -18.88 15.63 9.23
N THR A 907 -19.29 16.73 8.59
CA THR A 907 -20.70 17.15 8.47
C THR A 907 -21.61 16.06 7.91
N ASP A 908 -21.12 15.37 6.89
CA ASP A 908 -21.78 14.28 6.16
C ASP A 908 -21.75 12.92 6.88
N SER A 909 -21.32 12.86 8.15
CA SER A 909 -21.34 11.61 8.90
C SER A 909 -22.78 11.28 9.34
N ASP A 910 -23.26 10.07 9.06
CA ASP A 910 -24.55 9.56 9.52
C ASP A 910 -24.63 9.55 11.06
N ILE A 911 -23.50 9.25 11.70
CA ILE A 911 -23.32 9.32 13.16
C ILE A 911 -22.18 10.30 13.47
N ARG A 912 -22.54 11.56 13.70
CA ARG A 912 -21.59 12.68 13.83
C ARG A 912 -21.35 13.08 15.28
N LEU A 913 -20.08 13.17 15.69
CA LEU A 913 -19.68 13.85 16.92
C LEU A 913 -19.93 15.35 16.76
N ILE A 914 -20.81 15.92 17.60
CA ILE A 914 -21.06 17.37 17.63
C ILE A 914 -20.08 18.04 18.60
N ASP A 915 -19.96 17.48 19.80
CA ASP A 915 -19.13 18.04 20.87
C ASP A 915 -18.74 16.95 21.90
N MET A 916 -17.68 17.20 22.65
CA MET A 916 -17.31 16.41 23.83
C MET A 916 -16.76 17.34 24.91
N ASP A 917 -17.46 17.42 26.04
CA ASP A 917 -16.86 17.99 27.24
C ASP A 917 -15.85 17.00 27.85
N ALA A 918 -14.59 17.44 27.91
CA ALA A 918 -13.50 16.65 28.45
C ALA A 918 -13.47 16.60 29.98
N GLU A 919 -14.22 17.45 30.68
CA GLU A 919 -14.33 17.45 32.14
C GLU A 919 -15.38 16.47 32.65
N SER A 920 -16.63 16.56 32.19
CA SER A 920 -17.71 15.62 32.54
C SER A 920 -17.62 14.28 31.80
N GLY A 921 -16.94 14.25 30.64
CA GLY A 921 -17.00 13.14 29.71
C GLY A 921 -18.31 13.07 28.91
N GLU A 922 -19.17 14.10 28.96
CA GLU A 922 -20.38 14.17 28.15
C GLU A 922 -20.02 14.31 26.66
N VAL A 923 -20.53 13.37 25.87
CA VAL A 923 -20.46 13.33 24.41
C VAL A 923 -21.81 13.70 23.85
N THR A 924 -21.85 14.70 22.99
CA THR A 924 -23.05 15.07 22.22
C THR A 924 -22.86 14.66 20.75
N ALA A 925 -23.82 13.91 20.21
CA ALA A 925 -23.76 13.38 18.85
C ALA A 925 -25.08 13.57 18.09
N ASP A 926 -24.98 13.53 16.77
CA ASP A 926 -26.09 13.43 15.82
C ASP A 926 -26.13 11.99 15.30
N LEU A 927 -27.26 11.31 15.43
CA LEU A 927 -27.50 9.97 14.89
C LEU A 927 -28.64 10.07 13.88
N PHE A 928 -28.31 10.09 12.59
CA PHE A 928 -29.27 10.19 11.48
C PHE A 928 -30.25 11.38 11.61
N GLY A 929 -29.79 12.51 12.15
CA GLY A 929 -30.59 13.71 12.42
C GLY A 929 -31.15 13.81 13.84
N GLU A 930 -31.05 12.77 14.67
CA GLU A 930 -31.43 12.81 16.08
C GLU A 930 -30.25 13.20 16.97
N ARG A 931 -30.37 14.30 17.73
CA ARG A 931 -29.34 14.72 18.67
C ARG A 931 -29.45 13.94 19.98
N VAL A 932 -28.39 13.21 20.33
CA VAL A 932 -28.29 12.44 21.58
C VAL A 932 -27.09 12.87 22.42
N SER A 933 -27.21 12.74 23.74
CA SER A 933 -26.09 12.81 24.69
C SER A 933 -25.86 11.45 25.37
N PHE A 934 -24.62 11.20 25.78
CA PHE A 934 -24.21 10.13 26.68
C PHE A 934 -22.86 10.47 27.34
N ILE A 935 -22.52 9.83 28.45
CA ILE A 935 -21.23 10.04 29.13
C ILE A 935 -20.26 8.91 28.75
N ILE A 936 -18.97 9.22 28.61
CA ILE A 936 -17.88 8.22 28.63
C ILE A 936 -16.87 8.56 29.73
N THR A 937 -16.47 7.55 30.51
CA THR A 937 -15.55 7.73 31.65
C THR A 937 -14.07 7.75 31.26
N THR A 938 -13.76 7.62 29.97
CA THR A 938 -12.40 7.77 29.43
C THR A 938 -12.34 9.00 28.51
N PRO A 939 -11.68 10.10 28.92
CA PRO A 939 -11.74 11.38 28.20
C PRO A 939 -10.90 11.38 26.90
N GLY A 940 -11.38 12.15 25.90
CA GLY A 940 -10.70 12.42 24.64
C GLY A 940 -11.55 12.08 23.40
N ILE A 941 -11.50 12.96 22.39
CA ILE A 941 -12.28 12.86 21.13
C ILE A 941 -12.13 11.47 20.47
N HIS A 942 -10.93 10.88 20.51
CA HIS A 942 -10.68 9.57 19.93
C HIS A 942 -11.43 8.42 20.65
N MET A 943 -11.75 8.57 21.94
CA MET A 943 -12.60 7.64 22.69
C MET A 943 -14.08 7.84 22.34
N ALA A 944 -14.53 9.10 22.19
CA ALA A 944 -15.87 9.42 21.72
C ALA A 944 -16.12 8.85 20.30
N LEU A 945 -15.18 8.99 19.37
CA LEU A 945 -15.25 8.40 18.04
C LEU A 945 -15.34 6.87 18.08
N ASN A 946 -14.57 6.18 18.94
CA ASN A 946 -14.73 4.74 19.13
C ASN A 946 -16.12 4.38 19.69
N ALA A 947 -16.66 5.18 20.62
CA ALA A 947 -18.01 4.99 21.15
C ALA A 947 -19.10 5.17 20.08
N LEU A 948 -18.94 6.12 19.14
CA LEU A 948 -19.84 6.28 18.00
C LEU A 948 -19.85 5.05 17.08
N THR A 949 -18.73 4.34 16.91
CA THR A 949 -18.74 3.05 16.18
C THR A 949 -19.63 2.00 16.85
N CYS A 950 -19.77 2.04 18.18
CA CYS A 950 -20.64 1.12 18.90
C CYS A 950 -22.11 1.44 18.63
N LEU A 951 -22.47 2.72 18.60
CA LEU A 951 -23.81 3.17 18.22
C LEU A 951 -24.11 2.80 16.75
N ALA A 952 -23.15 2.98 15.84
CA ALA A 952 -23.25 2.54 14.45
C ALA A 952 -23.48 1.02 14.31
N VAL A 953 -22.79 0.19 15.11
CA VAL A 953 -23.03 -1.26 15.13
C VAL A 953 -24.43 -1.58 15.65
N THR A 954 -24.90 -0.93 16.72
CA THR A 954 -26.29 -1.16 17.19
C THR A 954 -27.32 -0.74 16.16
N HIS A 955 -27.08 0.34 15.39
CA HIS A 955 -27.95 0.76 14.30
C HIS A 955 -27.98 -0.28 13.15
N ALA A 956 -26.80 -0.75 12.71
CA ALA A 956 -26.67 -1.79 11.69
C ALA A 956 -27.32 -3.13 12.09
N LEU A 957 -27.46 -3.38 13.40
CA LEU A 957 -28.15 -4.54 13.98
C LEU A 957 -29.63 -4.29 14.28
N GLN A 958 -30.15 -3.07 14.05
CA GLN A 958 -31.52 -2.65 14.37
C GLN A 958 -31.87 -2.78 15.86
N LEU A 959 -30.91 -2.46 16.74
CA LEU A 959 -31.05 -2.50 18.20
C LEU A 959 -31.24 -1.08 18.77
N GLU A 960 -32.05 -0.96 19.84
CA GLU A 960 -32.27 0.32 20.53
C GLU A 960 -30.98 0.91 21.10
N HIS A 961 -30.74 2.22 20.96
CA HIS A 961 -29.49 2.85 21.41
C HIS A 961 -29.41 3.12 22.93
N THR A 962 -30.51 3.02 23.68
CA THR A 962 -30.53 3.41 25.10
C THR A 962 -29.72 2.48 26.02
N PRO A 963 -29.85 1.14 25.95
CA PRO A 963 -28.98 0.25 26.72
C PRO A 963 -27.50 0.40 26.33
N ALA A 964 -27.20 0.57 25.04
CA ALA A 964 -25.86 0.82 24.53
C ALA A 964 -25.19 2.06 25.14
N ARG A 965 -25.92 3.20 25.18
CA ARG A 965 -25.44 4.44 25.81
C ARG A 965 -25.19 4.27 27.32
N ALA A 966 -26.04 3.51 28.01
CA ALA A 966 -25.81 3.19 29.43
C ALA A 966 -24.56 2.33 29.62
N MET A 967 -24.28 1.37 28.74
CA MET A 967 -23.06 0.55 28.82
C MET A 967 -21.79 1.33 28.49
N LEU A 968 -21.85 2.35 27.62
CA LEU A 968 -20.73 3.24 27.30
C LEU A 968 -20.28 4.10 28.51
N SER A 969 -21.21 4.56 29.36
CA SER A 969 -20.86 5.34 30.55
C SER A 969 -20.12 4.53 31.62
N LEU A 970 -20.24 3.20 31.56
CA LEU A 970 -19.53 2.25 32.42
C LEU A 970 -18.20 1.75 31.82
N PHE A 971 -17.78 2.23 30.64
CA PHE A 971 -16.60 1.70 29.94
C PHE A 971 -15.27 2.20 30.53
N LYS A 972 -14.45 1.26 31.00
CA LYS A 972 -13.09 1.53 31.46
C LYS A 972 -12.08 1.27 30.33
N ALA A 973 -11.13 2.17 30.17
CA ALA A 973 -10.01 2.00 29.24
C ALA A 973 -9.29 0.66 29.41
N VAL A 974 -8.88 0.05 28.30
CA VAL A 974 -8.03 -1.15 28.28
C VAL A 974 -6.62 -0.77 28.73
N SER A 975 -5.96 -1.62 29.52
CA SER A 975 -4.61 -1.31 30.02
C SER A 975 -3.60 -1.10 28.88
N GLY A 976 -2.80 -0.03 28.99
CA GLY A 976 -1.89 0.44 27.95
C GLY A 976 -2.54 1.25 26.83
N ARG A 977 -3.83 1.62 26.97
CA ARG A 977 -4.65 2.36 25.97
C ARG A 977 -5.25 3.65 26.54
N GLY A 978 -4.51 4.37 27.38
CA GLY A 978 -4.95 5.59 28.03
C GLY A 978 -5.68 5.36 29.36
N ASP A 979 -5.44 4.23 30.03
CA ASP A 979 -5.92 4.00 31.38
C ASP A 979 -5.22 4.95 32.38
N LEU A 980 -6.05 5.70 33.11
CA LEU A 980 -5.64 6.60 34.19
C LEU A 980 -5.68 5.85 35.53
N GLN A 981 -4.54 5.75 36.20
CA GLN A 981 -4.38 5.11 37.49
C GLN A 981 -3.74 6.07 38.51
N LYS A 982 -4.16 5.97 39.77
CA LYS A 982 -3.45 6.58 40.90
C LYS A 982 -2.44 5.59 41.44
N THR A 983 -1.21 6.02 41.67
CA THR A 983 -0.11 5.16 42.11
C THR A 983 0.90 5.97 42.94
N VAL A 984 1.86 5.28 43.56
CA VAL A 984 3.01 5.90 44.22
C VAL A 984 4.24 5.66 43.36
N ILE A 985 5.04 6.69 43.14
CA ILE A 985 6.38 6.58 42.53
C ILE A 985 7.35 7.27 43.48
N ASN A 986 8.34 6.54 43.99
CA ASN A 986 9.35 7.07 44.92
C ASN A 986 8.74 7.88 46.08
N GLN A 987 7.79 7.28 46.80
CA GLN A 987 7.02 7.88 47.91
C GLN A 987 6.12 9.09 47.54
N CYS A 988 6.06 9.51 46.27
CA CYS A 988 5.16 10.54 45.78
C CYS A 988 3.87 9.94 45.22
N SER A 989 2.71 10.39 45.71
CA SER A 989 1.39 10.04 45.16
C SER A 989 1.15 10.76 43.85
N VAL A 990 0.94 10.03 42.76
CA VAL A 990 0.80 10.56 41.39
C VAL A 990 -0.34 9.94 40.60
N GLN A 991 -0.67 10.57 39.48
CA GLN A 991 -1.57 10.05 38.46
C GLN A 991 -0.77 9.66 37.21
N VAL A 992 -0.95 8.42 36.74
CA VAL A 992 -0.29 7.90 35.54
C VAL A 992 -1.33 7.57 34.48
N ILE A 993 -1.14 8.07 33.26
CA ILE A 993 -1.87 7.65 32.06
C ILE A 993 -0.96 6.71 31.27
N ASN A 994 -1.35 5.45 31.16
CA ASN A 994 -0.61 4.44 30.42
C ASN A 994 -1.16 4.30 28.99
N ASP A 995 -0.51 4.93 28.01
CA ASP A 995 -0.83 4.77 26.57
C ASP A 995 0.40 4.29 25.77
N ALA A 996 1.27 3.53 26.45
CA ALA A 996 2.55 3.07 25.93
C ALA A 996 2.49 1.68 25.28
N TYR A 997 1.31 1.15 24.92
CA TYR A 997 1.24 -0.12 24.18
C TYR A 997 1.80 0.02 22.76
N ASN A 998 1.42 1.07 22.04
CA ASN A 998 2.01 1.41 20.74
C ASN A 998 1.80 2.90 20.39
N ALA A 999 2.62 3.41 19.47
CA ALA A 999 2.53 4.76 18.96
C ALA A 999 2.60 4.80 17.42
N ASN A 1000 1.98 5.85 16.89
CA ASN A 1000 1.99 6.33 15.51
C ASN A 1000 1.52 7.80 15.54
N PRO A 1001 1.72 8.59 14.48
CA PRO A 1001 1.50 10.05 14.53
C PRO A 1001 0.08 10.46 14.95
N ALA A 1002 -0.94 9.76 14.44
CA ALA A 1002 -2.33 10.03 14.79
C ALA A 1002 -2.63 9.72 16.28
N SER A 1003 -2.14 8.58 16.78
CA SER A 1003 -2.32 8.22 18.20
C SER A 1003 -1.53 9.12 19.15
N MET A 1004 -0.31 9.53 18.79
CA MET A 1004 0.48 10.49 19.57
C MET A 1004 -0.25 11.81 19.73
N LYS A 1005 -0.74 12.37 18.61
CA LYS A 1005 -1.54 13.60 18.63
C LYS A 1005 -2.81 13.45 19.47
N ALA A 1006 -3.56 12.37 19.30
CA ALA A 1006 -4.78 12.11 20.06
C ALA A 1006 -4.54 12.01 21.58
N ALA A 1007 -3.42 11.40 21.99
CA ALA A 1007 -3.02 11.29 23.39
C ALA A 1007 -2.58 12.64 23.97
N LEU A 1008 -1.79 13.43 23.22
CA LEU A 1008 -1.37 14.78 23.63
C LEU A 1008 -2.56 15.74 23.76
N GLN A 1009 -3.55 15.64 22.87
CA GLN A 1009 -4.80 16.40 22.94
C GLN A 1009 -5.66 15.99 24.15
N ALA A 1010 -5.83 14.70 24.40
CA ALA A 1010 -6.55 14.22 25.59
C ALA A 1010 -5.83 14.62 26.90
N PHE A 1011 -4.51 14.51 26.93
CA PHE A 1011 -3.67 14.95 28.04
C PHE A 1011 -3.78 16.44 28.31
N ARG A 1012 -3.80 17.29 27.27
CA ARG A 1012 -4.01 18.74 27.41
C ARG A 1012 -5.24 19.06 28.25
N ALA A 1013 -6.36 18.36 27.99
CA ALA A 1013 -7.63 18.58 28.68
C ALA A 1013 -7.67 18.05 30.13
N GLN A 1014 -6.73 17.18 30.53
CA GLN A 1014 -6.67 16.68 31.91
C GLN A 1014 -6.26 17.78 32.89
N LYS A 1015 -7.02 17.94 33.98
CA LYS A 1015 -6.63 18.72 35.14
C LYS A 1015 -5.60 17.94 35.99
N SER A 1016 -4.66 18.66 36.59
CA SER A 1016 -3.69 18.12 37.55
C SER A 1016 -3.68 19.00 38.80
N LEU A 1017 -3.40 18.42 39.96
CA LEU A 1017 -3.16 19.14 41.21
C LEU A 1017 -1.67 19.45 41.42
N GLY A 1018 -0.78 18.79 40.67
CA GLY A 1018 0.64 19.06 40.57
C GLY A 1018 1.02 19.37 39.11
N ARG A 1019 2.22 18.97 38.69
CA ARG A 1019 2.71 19.25 37.33
C ARG A 1019 2.11 18.30 36.31
N LYS A 1020 2.28 18.64 35.03
CA LYS A 1020 1.94 17.80 33.87
C LYS A 1020 3.22 17.37 33.18
N ILE A 1021 3.49 16.06 33.20
CA ILE A 1021 4.72 15.45 32.69
C ILE A 1021 4.38 14.54 31.50
N LEU A 1022 5.18 14.66 30.44
CA LEU A 1022 5.14 13.74 29.30
C LEU A 1022 6.37 12.82 29.32
N VAL A 1023 6.16 11.54 29.05
CA VAL A 1023 7.20 10.54 28.79
C VAL A 1023 6.93 9.93 27.41
N LEU A 1024 7.58 10.48 26.40
CA LEU A 1024 7.37 10.14 25.00
C LEU A 1024 8.55 9.32 24.48
N GLY A 1025 8.26 8.22 23.80
CA GLY A 1025 9.27 7.42 23.11
C GLY A 1025 8.97 7.25 21.62
N ASP A 1026 9.99 6.80 20.87
CA ASP A 1026 9.96 6.66 19.42
C ASP A 1026 8.68 6.01 18.86
N MET A 1027 8.23 6.55 17.72
CA MET A 1027 7.24 5.94 16.84
C MET A 1027 7.98 5.09 15.81
N LEU A 1028 8.01 3.78 16.05
CA LEU A 1028 8.72 2.81 15.20
C LEU A 1028 7.93 2.49 13.91
N GLU A 1029 8.58 1.79 12.98
CA GLU A 1029 8.01 1.32 11.70
C GLU A 1029 7.56 2.45 10.73
N LEU A 1030 8.07 3.68 10.89
CA LEU A 1030 7.74 4.83 10.03
C LEU A 1030 8.65 5.01 8.79
N ALA A 1031 9.63 4.11 8.61
CA ALA A 1031 10.59 4.13 7.50
C ALA A 1031 11.26 5.52 7.30
N HIS A 1032 11.55 5.87 6.05
CA HIS A 1032 12.18 7.14 5.64
C HIS A 1032 11.39 8.42 6.01
N GLY A 1033 10.17 8.30 6.55
CA GLY A 1033 9.39 9.44 7.05
C GLY A 1033 9.59 9.75 8.54
N SER A 1034 10.28 8.88 9.28
CA SER A 1034 10.34 8.90 10.76
C SER A 1034 10.68 10.28 11.35
N GLU A 1035 11.81 10.88 10.96
CA GLU A 1035 12.27 12.17 11.50
C GLU A 1035 11.20 13.26 11.33
N GLY A 1036 10.60 13.35 10.13
CA GLY A 1036 9.57 14.33 9.83
C GLY A 1036 8.28 14.14 10.62
N TYR A 1037 7.92 12.90 10.96
CA TYR A 1037 6.78 12.62 11.83
C TYR A 1037 7.07 12.94 13.30
N HIS A 1038 8.28 12.70 13.79
CA HIS A 1038 8.69 13.10 15.15
C HIS A 1038 8.74 14.64 15.28
N GLN A 1039 9.35 15.34 14.31
CA GLN A 1039 9.33 16.80 14.25
C GLN A 1039 7.91 17.38 14.20
N ALA A 1040 6.96 16.71 13.54
CA ALA A 1040 5.57 17.17 13.50
C ALA A 1040 4.88 17.22 14.87
N LEU A 1041 5.33 16.42 15.85
CA LEU A 1041 4.78 16.40 17.21
C LEU A 1041 5.15 17.65 18.03
N ILE A 1042 6.15 18.43 17.65
CA ILE A 1042 6.65 19.58 18.43
C ILE A 1042 5.52 20.56 18.80
N GLY A 1043 4.62 20.86 17.85
CA GLY A 1043 3.47 21.73 18.10
C GLY A 1043 2.39 21.10 18.98
N ASP A 1044 2.16 19.79 18.89
CA ASP A 1044 1.21 19.09 19.76
C ASP A 1044 1.76 18.95 21.20
N ILE A 1045 3.09 18.79 21.35
CA ILE A 1045 3.80 18.80 22.65
C ILE A 1045 3.74 20.19 23.29
N GLU A 1046 4.00 21.26 22.54
CA GLU A 1046 3.85 22.65 23.00
C GLU A 1046 2.43 22.95 23.48
N ASN A 1047 1.43 22.56 22.69
CA ASN A 1047 0.01 22.74 23.04
C ASN A 1047 -0.46 21.86 24.22
N SER A 1048 0.29 20.84 24.62
CA SER A 1048 -0.06 20.00 25.78
C SER A 1048 0.06 20.72 27.13
N HIS A 1049 0.82 21.83 27.16
CA HIS A 1049 1.17 22.59 28.36
C HIS A 1049 1.85 21.73 29.45
N ALA A 1050 2.76 20.85 29.05
CA ALA A 1050 3.57 20.05 29.97
C ALA A 1050 4.71 20.87 30.60
N ASP A 1051 4.89 20.73 31.92
CA ASP A 1051 5.99 21.32 32.69
C ASP A 1051 7.33 20.61 32.44
N HIS A 1052 7.29 19.34 32.04
CA HIS A 1052 8.47 18.57 31.65
C HIS A 1052 8.17 17.51 30.59
N VAL A 1053 9.12 17.31 29.68
CA VAL A 1053 9.06 16.26 28.65
C VAL A 1053 10.31 15.38 28.71
N PHE A 1054 10.13 14.11 29.08
CA PHE A 1054 11.12 13.06 28.90
C PHE A 1054 10.99 12.47 27.49
N LEU A 1055 12.10 12.43 26.75
CA LEU A 1055 12.20 11.93 25.38
C LEU A 1055 13.04 10.64 25.38
N MET A 1056 12.51 9.55 24.82
CA MET A 1056 13.14 8.22 24.84
C MET A 1056 13.33 7.62 23.43
N GLY A 1057 14.57 7.32 23.06
CA GLY A 1057 14.91 6.68 21.79
C GLY A 1057 15.60 7.62 20.79
N GLU A 1058 16.13 7.05 19.71
CA GLU A 1058 17.02 7.76 18.78
C GLU A 1058 16.30 8.87 18.00
N GLU A 1059 15.01 8.72 17.72
CA GLU A 1059 14.24 9.67 16.92
C GLU A 1059 13.62 10.78 17.77
N MET A 1060 13.07 10.41 18.93
CA MET A 1060 12.42 11.32 19.87
C MET A 1060 13.44 12.25 20.56
N THR A 1061 14.69 11.82 20.73
CA THR A 1061 15.76 12.69 21.26
C THR A 1061 16.18 13.78 20.26
N LYS A 1062 16.05 13.56 18.95
CA LYS A 1062 16.40 14.54 17.90
C LYS A 1062 15.52 15.81 17.92
N ILE A 1063 14.30 15.75 18.47
CA ILE A 1063 13.44 16.94 18.60
C ILE A 1063 13.75 17.81 19.83
N GLN A 1064 14.66 17.37 20.72
CA GLN A 1064 15.00 18.10 21.95
C GLN A 1064 15.45 19.57 21.71
N PRO A 1065 16.31 19.90 20.71
CA PRO A 1065 16.75 21.29 20.49
C PRO A 1065 15.57 22.22 20.17
N ALA A 1066 14.68 21.79 19.27
CA ALA A 1066 13.52 22.58 18.86
C ALA A 1066 12.47 22.76 19.98
N LEU A 1067 12.39 21.82 20.93
CA LEU A 1067 11.59 21.98 22.15
C LEU A 1067 12.23 23.01 23.10
N LYS A 1068 13.56 22.98 23.28
CA LYS A 1068 14.30 23.96 24.08
C LYS A 1068 14.21 25.38 23.51
N ASP A 1069 14.29 25.54 22.19
CA ASP A 1069 14.11 26.83 21.50
C ASP A 1069 12.71 27.44 21.74
N LYS A 1070 11.71 26.60 22.02
CA LYS A 1070 10.34 26.98 22.41
C LYS A 1070 10.16 27.20 23.92
N GLY A 1071 11.24 27.11 24.71
CA GLY A 1071 11.21 27.23 26.17
C GLY A 1071 10.65 26.00 26.90
N ILE A 1072 10.43 24.88 26.21
CA ILE A 1072 9.89 23.65 26.82
C ILE A 1072 11.02 22.91 27.53
N ARG A 1073 10.87 22.70 28.84
CA ARG A 1073 11.86 21.97 29.65
C ARG A 1073 11.81 20.48 29.29
N CYS A 1074 12.89 19.95 28.72
CA CYS A 1074 12.93 18.56 28.28
C CYS A 1074 14.28 17.87 28.50
N SER A 1075 14.23 16.57 28.73
CA SER A 1075 15.36 15.67 28.98
C SER A 1075 15.32 14.50 27.99
N ALA A 1076 16.48 13.98 27.59
CA ALA A 1076 16.64 13.06 26.45
C ALA A 1076 17.46 11.83 26.84
N TYR A 1077 16.98 10.64 26.50
CA TYR A 1077 17.55 9.34 26.92
C TYR A 1077 17.49 8.33 25.78
N THR A 1078 18.48 7.45 25.71
CA THR A 1078 18.47 6.24 24.87
C THR A 1078 18.49 4.96 25.71
N ASP A 1079 18.73 5.05 27.02
CA ASP A 1079 18.63 3.93 27.97
C ASP A 1079 17.38 4.03 28.87
N LEU A 1080 16.74 2.88 29.12
CA LEU A 1080 15.53 2.80 29.93
C LEU A 1080 15.79 2.86 31.44
N ALA A 1081 16.96 2.41 31.92
CA ALA A 1081 17.29 2.47 33.34
C ALA A 1081 17.61 3.92 33.76
N GLU A 1082 18.38 4.65 32.95
CA GLU A 1082 18.63 6.09 33.13
C GLU A 1082 17.33 6.90 33.11
N LEU A 1083 16.44 6.64 32.13
CA LEU A 1083 15.13 7.26 32.08
C LEU A 1083 14.32 6.96 33.36
N THR A 1084 14.28 5.71 33.80
CA THR A 1084 13.53 5.29 35.00
C THR A 1084 14.04 6.05 36.23
N LEU A 1085 15.36 6.02 36.48
CA LEU A 1085 15.99 6.71 37.60
C LEU A 1085 15.72 8.23 37.54
N SER A 1086 15.70 8.82 36.35
CA SER A 1086 15.43 10.25 36.20
C SER A 1086 13.98 10.62 36.46
N ILE A 1087 13.02 9.73 36.16
CA ILE A 1087 11.61 9.89 36.54
C ILE A 1087 11.46 9.74 38.06
N GLU A 1088 12.03 8.70 38.68
CA GLU A 1088 12.00 8.46 40.13
C GLU A 1088 12.52 9.67 40.92
N ASN A 1089 13.65 10.25 40.49
CA ASN A 1089 14.28 11.40 41.17
C ASN A 1089 13.60 12.75 40.93
N GLN A 1090 12.82 12.91 39.85
CA GLN A 1090 12.18 14.19 39.50
C GLN A 1090 10.69 14.26 39.80
N THR A 1091 10.03 13.14 40.07
CA THR A 1091 8.59 13.06 40.37
C THR A 1091 8.24 13.72 41.70
N GLN A 1092 7.08 14.37 41.78
CA GLN A 1092 6.56 15.08 42.95
C GLN A 1092 5.11 14.68 43.24
N ASN A 1093 4.65 14.92 44.47
CA ASN A 1093 3.27 14.69 44.85
C ASN A 1093 2.31 15.46 43.94
N ASN A 1094 1.22 14.77 43.54
CA ASN A 1094 0.15 15.22 42.67
C ASN A 1094 0.50 15.43 41.18
N ASP A 1095 1.69 15.01 40.72
CA ASP A 1095 2.00 15.04 39.28
C ASP A 1095 1.04 14.14 38.45
N LEU A 1096 0.76 14.57 37.23
CA LEU A 1096 0.08 13.81 36.19
C LEU A 1096 1.07 13.45 35.06
N ILE A 1097 1.30 12.17 34.84
CA ILE A 1097 2.34 11.65 33.94
C ILE A 1097 1.71 10.82 32.82
N LEU A 1098 1.87 11.22 31.55
CA LEU A 1098 1.50 10.40 30.39
C LEU A 1098 2.72 9.65 29.85
N PHE A 1099 2.61 8.33 29.72
CA PHE A 1099 3.60 7.49 29.03
C PHE A 1099 3.08 7.07 27.66
N LYS A 1100 3.86 7.30 26.60
CA LYS A 1100 3.50 6.88 25.24
C LYS A 1100 4.70 6.59 24.34
N SER A 1101 4.75 5.41 23.73
CA SER A 1101 5.76 5.01 22.73
C SER A 1101 5.25 3.85 21.89
N SER A 1102 5.99 3.49 20.83
CA SER A 1102 5.86 2.15 20.23
C SER A 1102 6.29 1.05 21.22
N ASN A 1103 5.75 -0.16 21.05
CA ASN A 1103 6.00 -1.27 21.98
C ASN A 1103 7.50 -1.60 22.12
N GLY A 1104 8.22 -1.62 20.99
CA GLY A 1104 9.65 -1.95 20.92
C GLY A 1104 10.55 -1.02 21.75
N VAL A 1105 10.13 0.22 22.02
CA VAL A 1105 10.85 1.16 22.90
C VAL A 1105 10.83 0.68 24.36
N GLY A 1106 9.81 -0.08 24.76
CA GLY A 1106 9.78 -0.75 26.06
C GLY A 1106 9.37 0.10 27.26
N LEU A 1107 8.73 1.26 27.07
CA LEU A 1107 8.21 2.08 28.18
C LEU A 1107 7.23 1.32 29.10
N GLN A 1108 6.54 0.28 28.61
CA GLN A 1108 5.76 -0.63 29.46
C GLN A 1108 6.58 -1.26 30.61
N ARG A 1109 7.88 -1.51 30.39
CA ARG A 1109 8.79 -2.01 31.44
C ARG A 1109 9.11 -0.94 32.47
N VAL A 1110 9.27 0.32 32.03
CA VAL A 1110 9.46 1.49 32.91
C VAL A 1110 8.24 1.69 33.80
N ILE A 1111 7.03 1.72 33.22
CA ILE A 1111 5.77 1.83 33.98
C ILE A 1111 5.64 0.72 35.02
N LYS A 1112 5.88 -0.54 34.63
CA LYS A 1112 5.83 -1.67 35.56
C LYS A 1112 6.84 -1.52 36.70
N LYS A 1113 8.09 -1.17 36.41
CA LYS A 1113 9.12 -0.95 37.43
C LYS A 1113 8.73 0.17 38.39
N LEU A 1114 8.36 1.34 37.87
CA LEU A 1114 7.97 2.52 38.66
C LEU A 1114 6.81 2.25 39.63
N ILE A 1115 5.86 1.40 39.24
CA ILE A 1115 4.65 1.06 40.02
C ILE A 1115 4.87 -0.14 40.96
N GLN A 1116 5.90 -0.97 40.73
CA GLN A 1116 6.23 -2.13 41.54
C GLN A 1116 7.36 -1.89 42.57
N SER A 1117 7.84 -0.65 42.71
CA SER A 1117 8.95 -0.31 43.62
C SER A 1117 8.61 -0.32 45.13
N ASP A 1118 7.40 -0.73 45.52
CA ASP A 1118 7.04 -1.01 46.93
C ASP A 1118 7.04 -2.53 47.18
N CYS A 1119 8.17 -3.03 47.71
CA CYS A 1119 8.31 -4.34 48.36
C CYS A 1119 9.40 -4.27 49.44
#